data_AF-A0A931NWF4-F1
#
_entry.id   AF-A0A931NWF4-F1
#
_cell.length_a   1.000
_cell.length_b   1.000
_cell.length_c   1.000
_cell.angle_alpha   90.00
_cell.angle_beta   90.00
_cell.angle_gamma   90.00
#
_symmetry.space_group_name_H-M   'P 1'
#
loop_
_entity.id
_entity.type
_entity.pdbx_description
1 polymer ?
#
loop_
_entity_poly.entity_id
_entity_poly.type
_entity_poly.pdbx_seq_one_letter_code
_entity_poly.pdbx_strand_id
1 'polypeptide(L)'
;MTSEGPNLNDATDTGQGPAFTPENPAQQRTHDDILQVLSDFQSGLHSLKTLHAHRQELQLKLIDREKQLAEREAELSQRNAQLQTQQADFEEASARFAQHVRELENRRAESESRVQQIEQEMAALRDSAGKAQELAKALEDLRAQHEAIRQEHESGQRDHASMRQTIATRAAELQEMADRIAAQSKEDARLREELGAKEAELVRLRSELDLAAAGLKESHSRAGQTDDELNSLRASSQALQDLVHEFESLWGIERRESASLSQRLQDAHAAHERHQQELESLRQAAKDAQASSAAVEDLRLQLDAARREADALKNAATSAQGEDTAKLRAEHAELETAFARLRESLKKMVVERDQAREALEQAQSQAKAREDEAQAKLEELTSHVERLKAQAAKPGKGGVPASKGEQWVIRRKARLKNYRTGLRRQVSKVKKASEALSKRYEQCEAVLAQRQQLAEVRSRVLEAERRVMGAKARSRAGLVTLCAVLIVSVIGAMSWVLAREVAPATFLAESHVKASGRGRDLNEAELEEWQRFHSDLLTDPRFHEAAADRFARQGIPSLSTPAAVANLITSSVTTDSTTPDELKLTLKAQGRDRTRRTLEVLTSALASYANAAQQRRIDGGATLFNDPVSVGSDAIDQTQMYYALGMMGAGVFVSGAFAFFIWNKLSNAKTSFEKDSAATDLLDESNWAEFKTDRPLSKAAKQTG
;
A
#
# COMPACT_ATOMS: atom_id res chain seq x y z
N MET A 1 67.52 -39.36 -32.67
CA MET A 1 68.55 -39.85 -31.73
C MET A 1 68.80 -41.31 -32.07
N THR A 2 70.05 -41.60 -32.46
CA THR A 2 70.78 -42.90 -32.52
C THR A 2 70.20 -44.03 -33.41
N SER A 3 70.86 -44.40 -34.52
CA SER A 3 72.04 -45.30 -34.66
C SER A 3 71.58 -46.75 -34.80
N GLU A 4 71.65 -47.43 -35.95
CA GLU A 4 72.70 -48.36 -36.43
C GLU A 4 71.94 -49.35 -37.36
N GLY A 5 72.38 -49.95 -38.47
CA GLY A 5 73.62 -50.05 -39.24
C GLY A 5 73.38 -51.14 -40.32
N PRO A 6 74.10 -51.15 -41.46
CA PRO A 6 74.07 -52.24 -42.45
C PRO A 6 75.35 -53.12 -42.38
N ASN A 7 75.23 -54.44 -42.59
CA ASN A 7 76.34 -55.40 -42.81
C ASN A 7 75.79 -56.50 -43.75
N LEU A 8 76.31 -56.87 -44.95
CA LEU A 8 77.67 -57.21 -45.42
C LEU A 8 78.33 -58.36 -44.65
N ASN A 9 78.28 -59.59 -45.21
CA ASN A 9 79.44 -60.42 -45.58
C ASN A 9 79.09 -61.89 -45.90
N ASP A 10 79.75 -62.41 -46.94
CA ASP A 10 80.38 -63.74 -47.11
C ASP A 10 79.55 -65.04 -46.92
N ALA A 11 79.77 -66.15 -47.62
CA ALA A 11 80.93 -66.59 -48.39
C ALA A 11 80.49 -67.52 -49.52
N THR A 12 81.12 -67.36 -50.68
CA THR A 12 81.42 -68.41 -51.64
C THR A 12 82.39 -69.41 -51.02
N ASP A 13 82.12 -70.72 -51.11
CA ASP A 13 83.17 -71.74 -50.99
C ASP A 13 82.99 -72.81 -52.08
N THR A 14 84.03 -72.91 -52.89
CA THR A 14 84.20 -73.79 -54.04
C THR A 14 85.43 -74.66 -53.76
N GLY A 15 85.26 -75.97 -53.81
CA GLY A 15 86.38 -76.94 -53.75
C GLY A 15 85.93 -78.22 -53.05
N GLN A 16 86.33 -79.42 -53.41
CA GLN A 16 87.34 -79.92 -54.32
C GLN A 16 86.88 -81.32 -54.77
N GLY A 17 87.02 -81.65 -56.05
CA GLY A 17 86.99 -83.04 -56.51
C GLY A 17 88.34 -83.73 -56.24
N PRO A 18 88.39 -85.07 -56.15
CA PRO A 18 89.66 -85.78 -56.22
C PRO A 18 90.07 -86.02 -57.68
N ALA A 19 91.31 -85.66 -57.99
CA ALA A 19 91.98 -85.90 -59.26
C ALA A 19 92.40 -87.37 -59.40
N PHE A 20 92.07 -87.98 -60.55
CA PHE A 20 92.44 -89.33 -60.92
C PHE A 20 93.69 -89.27 -61.82
N THR A 21 94.79 -89.89 -61.38
CA THR A 21 96.05 -90.03 -62.12
C THR A 21 96.00 -91.19 -63.12
N PRO A 22 96.52 -91.03 -64.36
CA PRO A 22 96.68 -92.12 -65.32
C PRO A 22 98.11 -92.69 -65.26
N GLU A 23 98.26 -94.00 -65.17
CA GLU A 23 99.53 -94.69 -65.49
C GLU A 23 99.28 -95.98 -66.27
N ASN A 24 100.18 -96.21 -67.22
CA ASN A 24 100.18 -97.14 -68.35
C ASN A 24 101.27 -98.23 -68.10
N PRO A 25 101.64 -99.08 -69.08
CA PRO A 25 101.31 -100.51 -69.22
C PRO A 25 102.47 -101.48 -68.88
N ALA A 26 102.21 -102.80 -68.89
CA ALA A 26 102.99 -103.77 -69.68
C ALA A 26 102.57 -105.25 -69.45
N GLN A 27 102.36 -105.95 -70.57
CA GLN A 27 102.61 -107.40 -70.81
C GLN A 27 101.64 -108.41 -70.13
N GLN A 28 101.14 -109.48 -70.75
CA GLN A 28 101.43 -110.18 -72.01
C GLN A 28 100.21 -111.06 -72.38
N ARG A 29 99.77 -110.91 -73.64
CA ARG A 29 99.00 -111.83 -74.52
C ARG A 29 98.56 -113.20 -73.96
N THR A 30 97.28 -113.53 -74.15
CA THR A 30 96.85 -114.77 -74.86
C THR A 30 95.40 -114.68 -75.34
N HIS A 31 95.06 -115.50 -76.34
CA HIS A 31 93.93 -115.44 -77.28
C HIS A 31 92.49 -115.51 -76.68
N ASP A 32 92.34 -115.55 -75.36
CA ASP A 32 91.05 -115.53 -74.64
C ASP A 32 90.45 -114.12 -74.49
N ASP A 33 91.26 -113.06 -74.68
CA ASP A 33 90.83 -111.66 -74.54
C ASP A 33 89.77 -111.23 -75.57
N ILE A 34 89.66 -111.88 -76.73
CA ILE A 34 88.66 -111.46 -77.73
C ILE A 34 87.24 -111.86 -77.28
N LEU A 35 87.10 -113.00 -76.59
CA LEU A 35 85.82 -113.42 -76.02
C LEU A 35 85.52 -112.70 -74.70
N GLN A 36 86.55 -112.36 -73.91
CA GLN A 36 86.39 -111.56 -72.70
C GLN A 36 86.05 -110.10 -73.02
N VAL A 37 86.67 -109.48 -74.04
CA VAL A 37 86.30 -108.14 -74.52
C VAL A 37 84.90 -108.15 -75.13
N LEU A 38 84.46 -109.20 -75.81
CA LEU A 38 83.07 -109.31 -76.29
C LEU A 38 82.06 -109.53 -75.14
N SER A 39 82.44 -110.28 -74.10
CA SER A 39 81.68 -110.43 -72.87
C SER A 39 81.59 -109.11 -72.09
N ASP A 40 82.69 -108.36 -72.02
CA ASP A 40 82.78 -107.05 -71.35
C ASP A 40 82.11 -105.95 -72.17
N PHE A 41 82.08 -106.08 -73.50
CA PHE A 41 81.22 -105.25 -74.36
C PHE A 41 79.75 -105.62 -74.17
N GLN A 42 79.37 -106.89 -74.05
CA GLN A 42 77.99 -107.28 -73.77
C GLN A 42 77.56 -106.87 -72.36
N SER A 43 78.41 -107.01 -71.35
CA SER A 43 78.16 -106.57 -69.98
C SER A 43 78.14 -105.05 -69.87
N GLY A 44 79.02 -104.37 -70.62
CA GLY A 44 79.07 -102.91 -70.77
C GLY A 44 77.85 -102.36 -71.51
N LEU A 45 77.36 -103.03 -72.55
CA LEU A 45 76.15 -102.63 -73.29
C LEU A 45 74.89 -102.93 -72.47
N HIS A 46 74.89 -104.00 -71.67
CA HIS A 46 73.84 -104.25 -70.67
C HIS A 46 73.87 -103.22 -69.53
N SER A 47 75.05 -102.84 -69.05
CA SER A 47 75.29 -101.75 -68.09
C SER A 47 74.79 -100.40 -68.65
N LEU A 48 75.09 -100.10 -69.90
CA LEU A 48 74.69 -98.85 -70.53
C LEU A 48 73.17 -98.82 -70.78
N LYS A 49 72.57 -99.97 -71.13
CA LYS A 49 71.11 -100.10 -71.25
C LYS A 49 70.39 -100.00 -69.90
N THR A 50 70.93 -100.60 -68.84
CA THR A 50 70.40 -100.48 -67.48
C THR A 50 70.58 -99.07 -66.92
N LEU A 51 71.72 -98.42 -67.20
CA LEU A 51 71.97 -97.03 -66.85
C LEU A 51 71.08 -96.06 -67.63
N HIS A 52 70.81 -96.33 -68.91
CA HIS A 52 69.87 -95.54 -69.71
C HIS A 52 68.42 -95.71 -69.22
N ALA A 53 68.02 -96.94 -68.87
CA ALA A 53 66.72 -97.20 -68.25
C ALA A 53 66.61 -96.52 -66.87
N HIS A 54 67.67 -96.57 -66.06
CA HIS A 54 67.73 -95.90 -64.76
C HIS A 54 67.72 -94.37 -64.89
N ARG A 55 68.40 -93.81 -65.90
CA ARG A 55 68.38 -92.38 -66.20
C ARG A 55 66.99 -91.92 -66.67
N GLN A 56 66.32 -92.70 -67.50
CA GLN A 56 64.92 -92.44 -67.89
C GLN A 56 63.97 -92.51 -66.69
N GLU A 57 64.15 -93.51 -65.82
CA GLU A 57 63.38 -93.63 -64.58
C GLU A 57 63.61 -92.43 -63.65
N LEU A 58 64.86 -91.97 -63.50
CA LEU A 58 65.20 -90.78 -62.72
C LEU A 58 64.64 -89.50 -63.36
N GLN A 59 64.68 -89.36 -64.68
CA GLN A 59 64.05 -88.23 -65.37
C GLN A 59 62.54 -88.20 -65.15
N LEU A 60 61.87 -89.35 -65.21
CA LEU A 60 60.45 -89.45 -64.89
C LEU A 60 60.16 -89.10 -63.43
N LYS A 61 60.99 -89.55 -62.48
CA LYS A 61 60.87 -89.19 -61.05
C LYS A 61 61.14 -87.69 -60.80
N LEU A 62 62.05 -87.08 -61.55
CA LEU A 62 62.33 -85.64 -61.47
C LEU A 62 61.14 -84.83 -62.01
N ILE A 63 60.61 -85.21 -63.17
CA ILE A 63 59.40 -84.58 -63.74
C ILE A 63 58.21 -84.71 -62.78
N ASP A 64 58.02 -85.89 -62.16
CA ASP A 64 56.95 -86.10 -61.18
C ASP A 64 57.17 -85.26 -59.91
N ARG A 65 58.42 -85.11 -59.44
CA ARG A 65 58.74 -84.23 -58.31
C ARG A 65 58.58 -82.76 -58.63
N GLU A 66 59.00 -82.30 -59.80
CA GLU A 66 58.79 -80.92 -60.26
C GLU A 66 57.30 -80.61 -60.34
N LYS A 67 56.49 -81.55 -60.83
CA LYS A 67 55.04 -81.42 -60.83
C LYS A 67 54.46 -81.35 -59.42
N GLN A 68 54.89 -82.22 -58.50
CA GLN A 68 54.45 -82.18 -57.10
C GLN A 68 54.86 -80.88 -56.37
N LEU A 69 56.04 -80.34 -56.68
CA LEU A 69 56.51 -79.06 -56.14
C LEU A 69 55.68 -77.91 -56.69
N ALA A 70 55.41 -77.87 -57.99
CA ALA A 70 54.52 -76.88 -58.60
C ALA A 70 53.10 -76.94 -58.03
N GLU A 71 52.56 -78.14 -57.79
CA GLU A 71 51.27 -78.33 -57.12
C GLU A 71 51.27 -77.80 -55.68
N ARG A 72 52.35 -78.04 -54.92
CA ARG A 72 52.50 -77.50 -53.56
C ARG A 72 52.71 -75.99 -53.52
N GLU A 73 53.47 -75.43 -54.45
CA GLU A 73 53.64 -73.97 -54.59
C GLU A 73 52.30 -73.31 -54.95
N ALA A 74 51.52 -73.91 -55.84
CA ALA A 74 50.16 -73.48 -56.13
C ALA A 74 49.25 -73.56 -54.90
N GLU A 75 49.31 -74.65 -54.12
CA GLU A 75 48.54 -74.78 -52.88
C GLU A 75 48.95 -73.76 -51.81
N LEU A 76 50.26 -73.52 -51.63
CA LEU A 76 50.78 -72.54 -50.67
C LEU A 76 50.43 -71.11 -51.07
N SER A 77 50.53 -70.78 -52.36
CA SER A 77 50.11 -69.46 -52.86
C SER A 77 48.60 -69.24 -52.66
N GLN A 78 47.78 -70.28 -52.89
CA GLN A 78 46.34 -70.22 -52.63
C GLN A 78 46.04 -70.06 -51.13
N ARG A 79 46.74 -70.78 -50.25
CA ARG A 79 46.58 -70.63 -48.79
C ARG A 79 47.04 -69.26 -48.31
N ASN A 80 48.13 -68.72 -48.84
CA ASN A 80 48.59 -67.37 -48.53
C ASN A 80 47.58 -66.31 -48.96
N ALA A 81 47.00 -66.44 -50.15
CA ALA A 81 45.92 -65.56 -50.61
C ALA A 81 44.67 -65.64 -49.71
N GLN A 82 44.31 -66.85 -49.28
CA GLN A 82 43.21 -67.06 -48.31
C GLN A 82 43.51 -66.42 -46.95
N LEU A 83 44.72 -66.57 -46.42
CA LEU A 83 45.13 -65.95 -45.16
C LEU A 83 45.12 -64.42 -45.25
N GLN A 84 45.58 -63.85 -46.38
CA GLN A 84 45.50 -62.40 -46.60
C GLN A 84 44.05 -61.91 -46.65
N THR A 85 43.16 -62.66 -47.28
CA THR A 85 41.73 -62.31 -47.31
C THR A 85 41.13 -62.40 -45.91
N GLN A 86 41.42 -63.47 -45.16
CA GLN A 86 40.96 -63.61 -43.77
C GLN A 86 41.51 -62.53 -42.84
N GLN A 87 42.76 -62.11 -43.05
CA GLN A 87 43.37 -61.02 -42.29
C GLN A 87 42.68 -59.69 -42.61
N ALA A 88 42.42 -59.40 -43.89
CA ALA A 88 41.68 -58.21 -44.29
C ALA A 88 40.24 -58.20 -43.73
N ASP A 89 39.54 -59.33 -43.78
CA ASP A 89 38.20 -59.47 -43.20
C ASP A 89 38.21 -59.25 -41.68
N PHE A 90 39.26 -59.72 -40.98
CA PHE A 90 39.42 -59.52 -39.55
C PHE A 90 39.73 -58.06 -39.18
N GLU A 91 40.60 -57.40 -39.96
CA GLU A 91 40.89 -55.98 -39.80
C GLU A 91 39.64 -55.13 -40.04
N GLU A 92 38.85 -55.45 -41.07
CA GLU A 92 37.57 -54.77 -41.33
C GLU A 92 36.56 -55.02 -40.21
N ALA A 93 36.41 -56.26 -39.74
CA ALA A 93 35.54 -56.58 -38.61
C ALA A 93 35.97 -55.85 -37.33
N SER A 94 37.27 -55.80 -37.05
CA SER A 94 37.83 -55.08 -35.89
C SER A 94 37.55 -53.58 -35.98
N ALA A 95 37.72 -52.97 -37.15
CA ALA A 95 37.39 -51.56 -37.38
C ALA A 95 35.89 -51.27 -37.15
N ARG A 96 34.99 -52.13 -37.65
CA ARG A 96 33.54 -52.02 -37.42
C ARG A 96 33.19 -52.14 -35.93
N PHE A 97 33.82 -53.07 -35.21
CA PHE A 97 33.61 -53.19 -33.75
C PHE A 97 34.10 -51.96 -32.99
N ALA A 98 35.27 -51.43 -33.32
CA ALA A 98 35.79 -50.20 -32.71
C ALA A 98 34.86 -49.01 -32.96
N GLN A 99 34.25 -48.93 -34.15
CA GLN A 99 33.25 -47.91 -34.47
C GLN A 99 31.98 -48.07 -33.62
N HIS A 100 31.46 -49.28 -33.47
CA HIS A 100 30.29 -49.53 -32.63
C HIS A 100 30.54 -49.25 -31.14
N VAL A 101 31.73 -49.57 -30.63
CA VAL A 101 32.10 -49.23 -29.24
C VAL A 101 32.09 -47.72 -29.04
N ARG A 102 32.69 -46.94 -29.96
CA ARG A 102 32.65 -45.46 -29.91
C ARG A 102 31.22 -44.93 -30.01
N GLU A 103 30.37 -45.53 -30.83
CA GLU A 103 28.97 -45.13 -30.95
C GLU A 103 28.20 -45.38 -29.63
N LEU A 104 28.44 -46.52 -28.98
CA LEU A 104 27.83 -46.84 -27.68
C LEU A 104 28.33 -45.92 -26.56
N GLU A 105 29.62 -45.58 -26.55
CA GLU A 105 30.19 -44.61 -25.61
C GLU A 105 29.57 -43.22 -25.81
N ASN A 106 29.41 -42.77 -27.05
CA ASN A 106 28.75 -41.50 -27.37
C ASN A 106 27.28 -41.49 -26.92
N ARG A 107 26.53 -42.56 -27.21
CA ARG A 107 25.13 -42.68 -26.77
C ARG A 107 25.01 -42.71 -25.25
N ARG A 108 25.96 -43.35 -24.57
CA ARG A 108 26.00 -43.39 -23.10
C ARG A 108 26.26 -42.00 -22.53
N ALA A 109 27.27 -41.29 -23.04
CA ALA A 109 27.57 -39.91 -22.63
C ALA A 109 26.37 -38.97 -22.88
N GLU A 110 25.68 -39.13 -24.02
CA GLU A 110 24.46 -38.37 -24.31
C GLU A 110 23.33 -38.70 -23.31
N SER A 111 23.14 -39.97 -22.97
CA SER A 111 22.14 -40.36 -21.97
C SER A 111 22.45 -39.83 -20.57
N GLU A 112 23.72 -39.86 -20.14
CA GLU A 112 24.17 -39.31 -18.86
C GLU A 112 23.98 -37.80 -18.82
N SER A 113 24.26 -37.09 -19.91
CA SER A 113 23.97 -35.65 -20.02
C SER A 113 22.48 -35.33 -19.94
N ARG A 114 21.61 -36.14 -20.55
CA ARG A 114 20.16 -35.95 -20.47
C ARG A 114 19.62 -36.22 -19.06
N VAL A 115 20.15 -37.23 -18.37
CA VAL A 115 19.79 -37.50 -16.97
C VAL A 115 20.18 -36.32 -16.08
N GLN A 116 21.39 -35.76 -16.24
CA GLN A 116 21.82 -34.58 -15.49
C GLN A 116 20.94 -33.35 -15.78
N GLN A 117 20.53 -33.13 -17.03
CA GLN A 117 19.60 -32.06 -17.38
C GLN A 117 18.23 -32.23 -16.69
N ILE A 118 17.67 -33.45 -16.71
CA ILE A 118 16.40 -33.75 -16.05
C ILE A 118 16.51 -33.54 -14.53
N GLU A 119 17.62 -33.95 -13.91
CA GLU A 119 17.86 -33.72 -12.47
C GLU A 119 17.94 -32.22 -12.14
N GLN A 120 18.60 -31.42 -12.97
CA GLN A 120 18.67 -29.97 -12.82
C GLN A 120 17.28 -29.32 -12.98
N GLU A 121 16.50 -29.73 -13.98
CA GLU A 121 15.13 -29.24 -14.18
C GLU A 121 14.22 -29.63 -13.01
N MET A 122 14.35 -30.84 -12.47
CA MET A 122 13.58 -31.30 -11.31
C MET A 122 13.98 -30.55 -10.03
N ALA A 123 15.26 -30.24 -9.84
CA ALA A 123 15.71 -29.40 -8.73
C ALA A 123 15.13 -27.97 -8.84
N ALA A 124 15.20 -27.36 -10.03
CA ALA A 124 14.62 -26.04 -10.27
C ALA A 124 13.10 -26.02 -10.06
N LEU A 125 12.40 -27.08 -10.47
CA LEU A 125 10.96 -27.23 -10.22
C LEU A 125 10.64 -27.34 -8.72
N ARG A 126 11.43 -28.11 -7.96
CA ARG A 126 11.27 -28.19 -6.49
C ARG A 126 11.49 -26.84 -5.81
N ASP A 127 12.52 -26.10 -6.21
CA ASP A 127 12.78 -24.76 -5.67
C ASP A 127 11.64 -23.80 -6.00
N SER A 128 11.10 -23.86 -7.23
CA SER A 128 9.96 -23.05 -7.62
C SER A 128 8.68 -23.41 -6.84
N ALA A 129 8.47 -24.69 -6.54
CA ALA A 129 7.35 -25.16 -5.72
C ALA A 129 7.51 -24.72 -4.25
N GLY A 130 8.73 -24.75 -3.70
CA GLY A 130 9.03 -24.22 -2.38
C GLY A 130 8.70 -22.72 -2.27
N LYS A 131 9.17 -21.92 -3.24
CA LYS A 131 8.84 -20.49 -3.32
C LYS A 131 7.34 -20.23 -3.47
N ALA A 132 6.65 -21.04 -4.27
CA ALA A 132 5.19 -20.91 -4.40
C ALA A 132 4.46 -21.21 -3.08
N GLN A 133 4.94 -22.17 -2.30
CA GLN A 133 4.38 -22.49 -0.98
C GLN A 133 4.67 -21.39 0.05
N GLU A 134 5.85 -20.79 0.03
CA GLU A 134 6.18 -19.62 0.86
C GLU A 134 5.30 -18.41 0.53
N LEU A 135 5.10 -18.11 -0.76
CA LEU A 135 4.19 -17.05 -1.19
C LEU A 135 2.74 -17.33 -0.81
N ALA A 136 2.30 -18.59 -0.87
CA ALA A 136 0.96 -18.99 -0.43
C ALA A 136 0.76 -18.74 1.08
N LYS A 137 1.76 -19.08 1.91
CA LYS A 137 1.73 -18.78 3.35
C LYS A 137 1.74 -17.27 3.61
N ALA A 138 2.59 -16.52 2.91
CA ALA A 138 2.63 -15.06 3.05
C ALA A 138 1.29 -14.40 2.67
N LEU A 139 0.60 -14.91 1.65
CA LEU A 139 -0.75 -14.44 1.29
C LEU A 139 -1.81 -14.80 2.34
N GLU A 140 -1.68 -15.95 3.02
CA GLU A 140 -2.57 -16.35 4.11
C GLU A 140 -2.36 -15.46 5.34
N ASP A 141 -1.10 -15.20 5.72
CA ASP A 141 -0.75 -14.27 6.80
C ASP A 141 -1.24 -12.85 6.50
N LEU A 142 -1.08 -12.37 5.26
CA LEU A 142 -1.57 -11.05 4.85
C LEU A 142 -3.10 -10.97 4.89
N ARG A 143 -3.81 -12.05 4.54
CA ARG A 143 -5.28 -12.12 4.67
C ARG A 143 -5.71 -12.08 6.14
N ALA A 144 -5.00 -12.77 7.03
CA ALA A 144 -5.27 -12.73 8.46
C ALA A 144 -5.06 -11.31 9.02
N GLN A 145 -4.01 -10.61 8.59
CA GLN A 145 -3.77 -9.21 8.96
C GLN A 145 -4.87 -8.28 8.46
N HIS A 146 -5.31 -8.44 7.20
CA HIS A 146 -6.42 -7.65 6.66
C HIS A 146 -7.73 -7.86 7.42
N GLU A 147 -8.03 -9.10 7.82
CA GLU A 147 -9.23 -9.40 8.59
C GLU A 147 -9.15 -8.80 10.01
N ALA A 148 -7.97 -8.82 10.65
CA ALA A 148 -7.75 -8.18 11.94
C ALA A 148 -7.97 -6.65 11.86
N ILE A 149 -7.39 -5.99 10.85
CA ILE A 149 -7.57 -4.54 10.61
C ILE A 149 -9.04 -4.22 10.34
N ARG A 150 -9.74 -5.09 9.59
CA ARG A 150 -11.17 -4.92 9.32
C ARG A 150 -12.00 -4.99 10.59
N GLN A 151 -11.72 -5.97 11.47
CA GLN A 151 -12.41 -6.09 12.75
C GLN A 151 -12.14 -4.90 13.67
N GLU A 152 -10.90 -4.39 13.70
CA GLU A 152 -10.55 -3.18 14.44
C GLU A 152 -11.33 -1.97 13.89
N HIS A 153 -11.40 -1.82 12.57
CA HIS A 153 -12.15 -0.72 11.95
C HIS A 153 -13.66 -0.81 12.22
N GLU A 154 -14.25 -2.01 12.15
CA GLU A 154 -15.66 -2.23 12.50
C GLU A 154 -15.93 -1.94 13.98
N SER A 155 -15.00 -2.27 14.89
CA SER A 155 -15.11 -1.93 16.32
C SER A 155 -15.04 -0.41 16.53
N GLY A 156 -14.08 0.28 15.90
CA GLY A 156 -13.96 1.73 15.96
C GLY A 156 -15.19 2.45 15.38
N GLN A 157 -15.79 1.93 14.31
CA GLN A 157 -17.04 2.48 13.76
C GLN A 157 -18.22 2.33 14.74
N ARG A 158 -18.33 1.21 15.47
CA ARG A 158 -19.35 1.05 16.51
C ARG A 158 -19.13 2.01 17.68
N ASP A 159 -17.89 2.20 18.11
CA ASP A 159 -17.54 3.15 19.17
C ASP A 159 -17.83 4.59 18.75
N HIS A 160 -17.51 4.96 17.50
CA HIS A 160 -17.87 6.27 16.95
C HIS A 160 -19.37 6.48 16.84
N ALA A 161 -20.13 5.46 16.43
CA ALA A 161 -21.59 5.53 16.39
C ALA A 161 -22.18 5.70 17.79
N SER A 162 -21.67 4.97 18.78
CA SER A 162 -22.04 5.11 20.19
C SER A 162 -21.74 6.51 20.71
N MET A 163 -20.54 7.03 20.46
CA MET A 163 -20.15 8.39 20.85
C MET A 163 -21.04 9.46 20.21
N ARG A 164 -21.37 9.32 18.92
CA ARG A 164 -22.30 10.23 18.24
C ARG A 164 -23.70 10.20 18.86
N GLN A 165 -24.17 9.01 19.24
CA GLN A 165 -25.44 8.89 19.95
C GLN A 165 -25.39 9.59 21.31
N THR A 166 -24.32 9.39 22.09
CA THR A 166 -24.15 10.10 23.39
C THR A 166 -24.09 11.61 23.22
N ILE A 167 -23.39 12.12 22.20
CA ILE A 167 -23.34 13.56 21.89
C ILE A 167 -24.73 14.07 21.51
N ALA A 168 -25.49 13.33 20.69
CA ALA A 168 -26.84 13.71 20.30
C ALA A 168 -27.79 13.76 21.51
N THR A 169 -27.71 12.78 22.42
CA THR A 169 -28.51 12.78 23.66
C THR A 169 -28.15 13.97 24.54
N ARG A 170 -26.86 14.25 24.77
CA ARG A 170 -26.43 15.40 25.56
C ARG A 170 -26.81 16.73 24.93
N ALA A 171 -26.76 16.84 23.60
CA ALA A 171 -27.20 18.04 22.90
C ALA A 171 -28.71 18.27 23.09
N ALA A 172 -29.52 17.21 23.06
CA ALA A 172 -30.95 17.30 23.35
C ALA A 172 -31.23 17.72 24.81
N GLU A 173 -30.50 17.15 25.77
CA GLU A 173 -30.59 17.53 27.19
C GLU A 173 -30.21 19.01 27.42
N LEU A 174 -29.13 19.49 26.77
CA LEU A 174 -28.71 20.89 26.85
C LEU A 174 -29.74 21.83 26.21
N GLN A 175 -30.35 21.43 25.09
CA GLN A 175 -31.43 22.21 24.46
C GLN A 175 -32.65 22.28 25.37
N GLU A 176 -33.04 21.18 26.02
CA GLU A 176 -34.14 21.17 26.98
C GLU A 176 -33.86 22.08 28.19
N MET A 177 -32.62 22.07 28.71
CA MET A 177 -32.22 22.98 29.77
C MET A 177 -32.26 24.45 29.31
N ALA A 178 -31.81 24.75 28.10
CA ALA A 178 -31.87 26.10 27.53
C ALA A 178 -33.32 26.59 27.39
N ASP A 179 -34.23 25.73 26.92
CA ASP A 179 -35.65 26.05 26.80
C ASP A 179 -36.30 26.29 28.17
N ARG A 180 -35.92 25.50 29.21
CA ARG A 180 -36.37 25.72 30.59
C ARG A 180 -35.88 27.06 31.15
N ILE A 181 -34.61 27.40 30.95
CA ILE A 181 -34.04 28.69 31.37
C ILE A 181 -34.76 29.84 30.65
N ALA A 182 -35.03 29.70 29.35
CA ALA A 182 -35.77 30.69 28.59
C ALA A 182 -37.21 30.86 29.11
N ALA A 183 -37.90 29.78 29.46
CA ALA A 183 -39.23 29.83 30.07
C ALA A 183 -39.20 30.54 31.44
N GLN A 184 -38.24 30.19 32.31
CA GLN A 184 -38.06 30.84 33.61
C GLN A 184 -37.76 32.34 33.46
N SER A 185 -36.90 32.72 32.51
CA SER A 185 -36.57 34.13 32.27
C SER A 185 -37.79 34.96 31.83
N LYS A 186 -38.72 34.35 31.09
CA LYS A 186 -40.00 34.99 30.71
C LYS A 186 -40.93 35.13 31.91
N GLU A 187 -40.98 34.12 32.78
CA GLU A 187 -41.76 34.18 34.02
C GLU A 187 -41.21 35.24 34.97
N ASP A 188 -39.90 35.31 35.16
CA ASP A 188 -39.24 36.36 35.95
C ASP A 188 -39.50 37.76 35.38
N ALA A 189 -39.45 37.92 34.05
CA ALA A 189 -39.76 39.20 33.40
C ALA A 189 -41.22 39.62 33.67
N ARG A 190 -42.16 38.67 33.57
CA ARG A 190 -43.57 38.91 33.87
C ARG A 190 -43.79 39.27 35.35
N LEU A 191 -43.15 38.55 36.27
CA LEU A 191 -43.24 38.85 37.70
C LEU A 191 -42.68 40.23 38.03
N ARG A 192 -41.59 40.66 37.38
CA ARG A 192 -41.04 42.02 37.53
C ARG A 192 -42.00 43.09 37.01
N GLU A 193 -42.70 42.84 35.90
CA GLU A 193 -43.71 43.76 35.37
C GLU A 193 -44.92 43.86 36.31
N GLU A 194 -45.41 42.73 36.81
CA GLU A 194 -46.50 42.68 37.81
C GLU A 194 -46.10 43.40 39.11
N LEU A 195 -44.87 43.22 39.58
CA LEU A 195 -44.33 43.89 40.76
C LEU A 195 -44.21 45.41 40.53
N GLY A 196 -43.69 45.84 39.38
CA GLY A 196 -43.62 47.27 39.02
C GLY A 196 -45.00 47.92 38.92
N ALA A 197 -45.99 47.21 38.39
CA ALA A 197 -47.38 47.69 38.35
C ALA A 197 -47.97 47.84 39.77
N LYS A 198 -47.67 46.88 40.66
CA LYS A 198 -48.10 46.94 42.07
C LYS A 198 -47.40 48.06 42.84
N GLU A 199 -46.12 48.31 42.60
CA GLU A 199 -45.39 49.44 43.17
C GLU A 199 -45.98 50.78 42.71
N ALA A 200 -46.31 50.92 41.41
CA ALA A 200 -46.98 52.10 40.89
C ALA A 200 -48.37 52.31 41.51
N GLU A 201 -49.13 51.22 41.72
CA GLU A 201 -50.42 51.25 42.41
C GLU A 201 -50.28 51.71 43.87
N LEU A 202 -49.26 51.23 44.59
CA LEU A 202 -48.95 51.66 45.96
C LEU A 202 -48.56 53.14 46.01
N VAL A 203 -47.75 53.63 45.08
CA VAL A 203 -47.40 55.05 44.99
C VAL A 203 -48.65 55.90 44.75
N ARG A 204 -49.55 55.46 43.85
CA ARG A 204 -50.82 56.15 43.60
C ARG A 204 -51.68 56.19 44.85
N LEU A 205 -51.91 55.05 45.50
CA LEU A 205 -52.69 54.96 46.74
C LEU A 205 -52.10 55.83 47.86
N ARG A 206 -50.77 55.90 47.95
CA ARG A 206 -50.09 56.77 48.91
C ARG A 206 -50.33 58.25 48.60
N SER A 207 -50.27 58.65 47.34
CA SER A 207 -50.60 60.03 46.94
C SER A 207 -52.07 60.39 47.19
N GLU A 208 -52.99 59.44 46.98
CA GLU A 208 -54.41 59.61 47.31
C GLU A 208 -54.63 59.75 48.82
N LEU A 209 -53.89 58.97 49.63
CA LEU A 209 -53.90 59.07 51.09
C LEU A 209 -53.37 60.43 51.56
N ASP A 210 -52.27 60.91 50.99
CA ASP A 210 -51.67 62.21 51.32
C ASP A 210 -52.62 63.36 50.96
N LEU A 211 -53.30 63.27 49.81
CA LEU A 211 -54.33 64.23 49.39
C LEU A 211 -55.56 64.19 50.32
N ALA A 212 -56.02 63.00 50.71
CA ALA A 212 -57.12 62.84 51.64
C ALA A 212 -56.76 63.40 53.03
N ALA A 213 -55.54 63.15 53.52
CA ALA A 213 -55.04 63.70 54.77
C ALA A 213 -54.95 65.24 54.72
N ALA A 214 -54.48 65.81 53.60
CA ALA A 214 -54.47 67.25 53.38
C ALA A 214 -55.88 67.84 53.37
N GLY A 215 -56.84 67.20 52.69
CA GLY A 215 -58.24 67.60 52.67
C GLY A 215 -58.91 67.52 54.04
N LEU A 216 -58.54 66.53 54.86
CA LEU A 216 -59.04 66.37 56.22
C LEU A 216 -58.44 67.43 57.17
N LYS A 217 -57.18 67.82 56.95
CA LYS A 217 -56.57 68.95 57.65
C LYS A 217 -57.24 70.27 57.28
N GLU A 218 -57.57 70.46 56.00
CA GLU A 218 -58.29 71.64 55.52
C GLU A 218 -59.71 71.69 56.09
N SER A 219 -60.46 70.59 56.07
CA SER A 219 -61.80 70.53 56.67
C SER A 219 -61.76 70.77 58.18
N HIS A 220 -60.73 70.28 58.88
CA HIS A 220 -60.51 70.58 60.29
C HIS A 220 -60.20 72.06 60.53
N SER A 221 -59.41 72.70 59.66
CA SER A 221 -59.16 74.15 59.75
C SER A 221 -60.41 74.98 59.48
N ARG A 222 -61.25 74.57 58.51
CA ARG A 222 -62.54 75.20 58.25
C ARG A 222 -63.51 74.99 59.41
N ALA A 223 -63.53 73.81 60.02
CA ALA A 223 -64.32 73.55 61.21
C ALA A 223 -63.89 74.45 62.39
N GLY A 224 -62.58 74.62 62.60
CA GLY A 224 -62.05 75.58 63.58
C GLY A 224 -62.46 77.02 63.28
N GLN A 225 -62.40 77.45 62.02
CA GLN A 225 -62.87 78.78 61.61
C GLN A 225 -64.37 78.95 61.84
N THR A 226 -65.20 77.94 61.56
CA THR A 226 -66.64 78.00 61.84
C THR A 226 -66.94 77.99 63.33
N ASP A 227 -66.16 77.30 64.15
CA ASP A 227 -66.28 77.37 65.62
C ASP A 227 -65.89 78.76 66.14
N ASP A 228 -64.85 79.38 65.59
CA ASP A 228 -64.48 80.75 65.90
C ASP A 228 -65.57 81.75 65.46
N GLU A 229 -66.15 81.57 64.28
CA GLU A 229 -67.30 82.36 63.80
C GLU A 229 -68.53 82.17 64.69
N LEU A 230 -68.86 80.94 65.09
CA LEU A 230 -69.97 80.64 66.00
C LEU A 230 -69.72 81.23 67.39
N ASN A 231 -68.49 81.20 67.89
CA ASN A 231 -68.13 81.84 69.15
C ASN A 231 -68.22 83.37 69.05
N SER A 232 -67.84 83.96 67.92
CA SER A 232 -68.02 85.40 67.66
C SER A 232 -69.50 85.78 67.53
N LEU A 233 -70.33 84.94 66.91
CA LEU A 233 -71.78 85.13 66.80
C LEU A 233 -72.46 84.97 68.16
N ARG A 234 -71.99 84.03 68.98
CA ARG A 234 -72.48 83.84 70.35
C ARG A 234 -72.09 85.02 71.22
N ALA A 235 -70.87 85.54 71.10
CA ALA A 235 -70.44 86.75 71.77
C ALA A 235 -71.26 87.98 71.32
N SER A 236 -71.57 88.12 70.02
CA SER A 236 -72.40 89.21 69.52
C SER A 236 -73.88 89.07 69.91
N SER A 237 -74.41 87.85 69.96
CA SER A 237 -75.73 87.56 70.51
C SER A 237 -75.80 87.83 72.02
N GLN A 238 -74.73 87.53 72.77
CA GLN A 238 -74.63 87.85 74.19
C GLN A 238 -74.59 89.37 74.39
N ALA A 239 -73.79 90.09 73.59
CA ALA A 239 -73.76 91.55 73.60
C ALA A 239 -75.12 92.17 73.22
N LEU A 240 -75.87 91.56 72.29
CA LEU A 240 -77.24 92.00 71.95
C LEU A 240 -78.23 91.69 73.09
N GLN A 241 -78.07 90.57 73.80
CA GLN A 241 -78.88 90.26 74.98
C GLN A 241 -78.57 91.22 76.14
N ASP A 242 -77.31 91.57 76.35
CA ASP A 242 -76.90 92.58 77.33
C ASP A 242 -77.44 93.97 76.95
N LEU A 243 -77.45 94.31 75.65
CA LEU A 243 -78.05 95.56 75.15
C LEU A 243 -79.57 95.59 75.35
N VAL A 244 -80.27 94.46 75.12
CA VAL A 244 -81.71 94.34 75.39
C VAL A 244 -81.99 94.44 76.90
N HIS A 245 -81.14 93.86 77.74
CA HIS A 245 -81.26 93.99 79.20
C HIS A 245 -80.96 95.43 79.66
N GLU A 246 -80.04 96.14 79.01
CA GLU A 246 -79.79 97.56 79.20
C GLU A 246 -81.01 98.41 78.79
N PHE A 247 -81.66 98.12 77.66
CA PHE A 247 -82.91 98.77 77.24
C PHE A 247 -84.09 98.48 78.18
N GLU A 248 -84.22 97.25 78.72
CA GLU A 248 -85.22 96.90 79.74
C GLU A 248 -84.94 97.59 81.08
N SER A 249 -83.66 97.79 81.43
CA SER A 249 -83.26 98.53 82.62
C SER A 249 -83.54 100.04 82.49
N LEU A 250 -83.31 100.63 81.32
CA LEU A 250 -83.55 102.05 81.03
C LEU A 250 -85.06 102.40 81.00
N TRP A 251 -85.92 101.51 80.51
CA TRP A 251 -87.38 101.65 80.60
C TRP A 251 -87.95 101.52 82.02
N GLY A 252 -87.25 100.81 82.92
CA GLY A 252 -87.60 100.72 84.34
C GLY A 252 -87.17 101.94 85.18
N ILE A 253 -86.18 102.69 84.69
CA ILE A 253 -85.54 103.84 85.34
C ILE A 253 -86.28 105.15 85.01
N GLU A 254 -86.74 105.35 83.77
CA GLU A 254 -87.50 106.55 83.34
C GLU A 254 -88.87 106.72 84.05
N ARG A 255 -89.43 105.62 84.58
CA ARG A 255 -90.68 105.62 85.37
C ARG A 255 -90.47 105.77 86.88
N ARG A 256 -89.24 105.58 87.38
CA ARG A 256 -88.88 105.65 88.82
C ARG A 256 -88.02 106.89 89.15
N GLU A 257 -87.45 107.56 88.16
CA GLU A 257 -86.69 108.81 88.33
C GLU A 257 -87.55 110.07 88.43
N SER A 258 -88.84 110.03 88.04
CA SER A 258 -89.80 111.12 88.30
C SER A 258 -90.32 111.15 89.76
N ALA A 259 -90.10 110.08 90.54
CA ALA A 259 -90.55 109.99 91.94
C ALA A 259 -89.40 109.95 92.98
N SER A 260 -88.16 109.63 92.59
CA SER A 260 -87.03 109.45 93.52
C SER A 260 -85.95 110.55 93.47
N LEU A 261 -86.08 111.52 92.56
CA LEU A 261 -85.32 112.79 92.59
C LEU A 261 -85.62 113.65 93.85
N SER A 262 -86.61 113.27 94.67
CA SER A 262 -86.87 113.87 95.98
C SER A 262 -86.18 113.14 97.15
N GLN A 263 -85.60 111.94 96.95
CA GLN A 263 -85.01 111.12 98.02
C GLN A 263 -83.50 110.83 97.82
N ARG A 264 -82.96 111.04 96.60
CA ARG A 264 -81.50 111.04 96.29
C ARG A 264 -80.72 112.20 96.94
N LEU A 265 -81.33 112.88 97.91
CA LEU A 265 -80.73 113.93 98.73
C LEU A 265 -80.25 113.42 100.09
N GLN A 266 -80.34 112.12 100.41
CA GLN A 266 -79.88 111.62 101.72
C GLN A 266 -78.70 110.65 101.72
N ASP A 267 -78.61 109.58 100.91
CA ASP A 267 -77.66 108.51 101.30
C ASP A 267 -76.64 108.06 100.24
N ALA A 268 -75.92 109.02 99.66
CA ALA A 268 -74.72 108.82 98.81
C ALA A 268 -73.52 108.08 99.48
N HIS A 269 -73.64 107.61 100.71
CA HIS A 269 -72.54 107.29 101.62
C HIS A 269 -71.55 106.15 101.31
N ALA A 270 -72.03 104.90 101.16
CA ALA A 270 -71.40 103.86 102.00
C ALA A 270 -71.04 102.47 101.41
N ALA A 271 -71.18 102.17 100.11
CA ALA A 271 -71.04 100.77 99.67
C ALA A 271 -70.22 100.54 98.39
N HIS A 272 -69.26 101.42 98.10
CA HIS A 272 -68.33 101.29 96.98
C HIS A 272 -67.10 100.41 97.26
N GLU A 273 -66.88 99.93 98.49
CA GLU A 273 -65.58 99.31 98.86
C GLU A 273 -65.50 97.77 98.92
N ARG A 274 -66.57 96.99 98.74
CA ARG A 274 -66.54 95.59 99.23
C ARG A 274 -66.18 94.44 98.31
N HIS A 275 -66.22 94.52 96.98
CA HIS A 275 -66.07 93.28 96.18
C HIS A 275 -65.06 93.30 95.03
N GLN A 276 -64.02 94.14 95.16
CA GLN A 276 -62.76 93.97 94.42
C GLN A 276 -61.91 92.76 94.87
N GLN A 277 -62.33 92.00 95.90
CA GLN A 277 -61.55 90.89 96.48
C GLN A 277 -61.91 89.48 95.94
N GLU A 278 -62.80 89.35 94.95
CA GLU A 278 -63.29 88.04 94.50
C GLU A 278 -62.62 87.51 93.21
N LEU A 279 -61.64 88.24 92.66
CA LEU A 279 -61.02 87.97 91.35
C LEU A 279 -59.72 87.14 91.38
N GLU A 280 -59.22 86.72 92.54
CA GLU A 280 -57.91 86.05 92.65
C GLU A 280 -57.94 84.53 92.85
N SER A 281 -59.11 83.91 93.04
CA SER A 281 -59.21 82.48 93.41
C SER A 281 -59.42 81.48 92.26
N LEU A 282 -59.55 81.93 90.99
CA LEU A 282 -59.87 81.03 89.86
C LEU A 282 -58.71 80.73 88.90
N ARG A 283 -57.45 81.05 89.25
CA ARG A 283 -56.26 80.75 88.42
C ARG A 283 -55.58 79.39 88.67
N GLN A 284 -56.05 78.59 89.64
CA GLN A 284 -55.35 77.38 90.10
C GLN A 284 -56.00 76.05 89.67
N ALA A 285 -56.98 76.04 88.76
CA ALA A 285 -57.78 74.85 88.46
C ALA A 285 -57.73 74.34 87.00
N ALA A 286 -56.64 74.57 86.25
CA ALA A 286 -56.53 74.04 84.88
C ALA A 286 -55.11 73.61 84.46
N LYS A 287 -54.30 73.15 85.41
CA LYS A 287 -53.16 72.26 85.15
C LYS A 287 -53.61 70.86 85.55
N ASP A 288 -54.01 70.05 84.56
CA ASP A 288 -53.89 68.57 84.51
C ASP A 288 -54.91 67.98 83.51
N ALA A 289 -54.49 67.80 82.25
CA ALA A 289 -55.06 66.82 81.33
C ALA A 289 -53.99 66.40 80.30
N GLN A 290 -53.16 65.46 80.73
CA GLN A 290 -52.06 64.82 80.04
C GLN A 290 -52.53 63.50 79.41
N ALA A 291 -52.51 63.35 78.08
CA ALA A 291 -52.50 62.05 77.39
C ALA A 291 -52.17 62.15 75.88
N SER A 292 -50.97 61.70 75.48
CA SER A 292 -50.68 60.81 74.33
C SER A 292 -49.27 61.03 73.73
N SER A 293 -48.27 60.33 74.27
CA SER A 293 -46.97 60.14 73.63
C SER A 293 -46.72 58.64 73.37
N ALA A 294 -47.51 58.04 72.49
CA ALA A 294 -47.49 56.61 72.17
C ALA A 294 -47.25 56.31 70.67
N ALA A 295 -46.54 57.17 69.94
CA ALA A 295 -46.41 57.06 68.48
C ALA A 295 -44.96 56.92 67.96
N VAL A 296 -43.98 56.58 68.81
CA VAL A 296 -42.54 56.52 68.39
C VAL A 296 -41.89 55.13 68.57
N GLU A 297 -42.48 54.20 69.33
CA GLU A 297 -41.89 52.85 69.51
C GLU A 297 -42.40 51.79 68.52
N ASP A 298 -43.56 51.98 67.89
CA ASP A 298 -44.10 51.01 66.92
C ASP A 298 -43.37 51.06 65.56
N LEU A 299 -42.77 52.21 65.22
CA LEU A 299 -41.94 52.40 64.01
C LEU A 299 -40.51 51.85 64.13
N ARG A 300 -40.02 51.58 65.35
CA ARG A 300 -38.70 50.98 65.58
C ARG A 300 -38.70 49.46 65.40
N LEU A 301 -39.78 48.79 65.81
CA LEU A 301 -39.94 47.34 65.67
C LEU A 301 -40.09 46.87 64.21
N GLN A 302 -40.64 47.70 63.33
CA GLN A 302 -40.79 47.38 61.90
C GLN A 302 -39.47 47.54 61.10
N LEU A 303 -38.54 48.38 61.57
CA LEU A 303 -37.22 48.58 60.93
C LEU A 303 -36.23 47.45 61.24
N ASP A 304 -36.33 46.84 62.43
CA ASP A 304 -35.49 45.72 62.84
C ASP A 304 -35.96 44.37 62.27
N ALA A 305 -37.22 44.26 61.87
CA ALA A 305 -37.76 43.09 61.14
C ALA A 305 -37.29 43.07 59.68
N ALA A 306 -37.31 44.21 58.97
CA ALA A 306 -36.83 44.32 57.59
C ALA A 306 -35.31 44.11 57.45
N ARG A 307 -34.52 44.43 58.48
CA ARG A 307 -33.08 44.13 58.51
C ARG A 307 -32.77 42.64 58.65
N ARG A 308 -33.61 41.88 59.36
CA ARG A 308 -33.45 40.42 59.50
C ARG A 308 -33.82 39.65 58.23
N GLU A 309 -34.76 40.15 57.42
CA GLU A 309 -35.06 39.58 56.09
C GLU A 309 -33.96 39.89 55.05
N ALA A 310 -33.31 41.05 55.13
CA ALA A 310 -32.17 41.40 54.29
C ALA A 310 -30.92 40.55 54.61
N ASP A 311 -30.65 40.27 55.89
CA ASP A 311 -29.53 39.39 56.29
C ASP A 311 -29.81 37.90 56.00
N ALA A 312 -31.09 37.46 56.02
CA ALA A 312 -31.48 36.11 55.62
C ALA A 312 -31.33 35.87 54.11
N LEU A 313 -31.67 36.85 53.26
CA LEU A 313 -31.47 36.78 51.81
C LEU A 313 -29.99 36.84 51.42
N LYS A 314 -29.17 37.58 52.17
CA LYS A 314 -27.71 37.63 51.98
C LYS A 314 -27.03 36.30 52.34
N ASN A 315 -27.49 35.62 53.40
CA ASN A 315 -26.96 34.31 53.79
C ASN A 315 -27.42 33.17 52.84
N ALA A 316 -28.64 33.26 52.28
CA ALA A 316 -29.14 32.32 51.27
C ALA A 316 -28.41 32.46 49.91
N ALA A 317 -28.04 33.68 49.52
CA ALA A 317 -27.22 33.93 48.33
C ALA A 317 -25.78 33.38 48.47
N THR A 318 -25.19 33.46 49.67
CA THR A 318 -23.87 32.87 49.93
C THR A 318 -23.86 31.34 50.03
N SER A 319 -24.98 30.69 50.39
CA SER A 319 -25.09 29.23 50.37
C SER A 319 -25.34 28.66 48.96
N ALA A 320 -26.11 29.34 48.12
CA ALA A 320 -26.34 28.91 46.72
C ALA A 320 -25.07 29.06 45.85
N GLN A 321 -24.30 30.12 46.06
CA GLN A 321 -23.03 30.35 45.36
C GLN A 321 -21.91 29.40 45.85
N GLY A 322 -22.04 28.81 47.04
CA GLY A 322 -21.16 27.77 47.57
C GLY A 322 -21.40 26.38 46.95
N GLU A 323 -22.66 26.00 46.69
CA GLU A 323 -22.99 24.73 46.03
C GLU A 323 -22.62 24.72 44.54
N ASP A 324 -22.84 25.81 43.82
CA ASP A 324 -22.49 25.87 42.39
C ASP A 324 -20.97 25.95 42.18
N THR A 325 -20.23 26.65 43.05
CA THR A 325 -18.76 26.63 43.01
C THR A 325 -18.16 25.30 43.50
N ALA A 326 -18.88 24.53 44.33
CA ALA A 326 -18.48 23.17 44.71
C ALA A 326 -18.73 22.16 43.58
N LYS A 327 -19.87 22.26 42.87
CA LYS A 327 -20.17 21.45 41.68
C LYS A 327 -19.20 21.74 40.53
N LEU A 328 -18.94 23.02 40.23
CA LEU A 328 -17.94 23.41 39.24
C LEU A 328 -16.53 22.95 39.62
N ARG A 329 -16.14 23.00 40.91
CA ARG A 329 -14.85 22.43 41.36
C ARG A 329 -14.81 20.91 41.28
N ALA A 330 -15.92 20.22 41.53
CA ALA A 330 -16.02 18.76 41.38
C ALA A 330 -15.92 18.33 39.92
N GLU A 331 -16.63 19.02 39.00
CA GLU A 331 -16.53 18.78 37.56
C GLU A 331 -15.14 19.12 37.01
N HIS A 332 -14.51 20.20 37.50
CA HIS A 332 -13.15 20.57 37.12
C HIS A 332 -12.11 19.57 37.67
N ALA A 333 -12.36 18.99 38.85
CA ALA A 333 -11.54 17.91 39.41
C ALA A 333 -11.74 16.60 38.62
N GLU A 334 -12.96 16.27 38.21
CA GLU A 334 -13.24 15.12 37.35
C GLU A 334 -12.57 15.28 35.97
N LEU A 335 -12.64 16.47 35.36
CA LEU A 335 -11.93 16.81 34.13
C LEU A 335 -10.40 16.71 34.30
N GLU A 336 -9.83 17.20 35.40
CA GLU A 336 -8.40 17.02 35.71
C GLU A 336 -8.03 15.54 35.87
N THR A 337 -8.87 14.72 36.52
CA THR A 337 -8.60 13.27 36.59
C THR A 337 -8.76 12.57 35.23
N ALA A 338 -9.67 13.03 34.37
CA ALA A 338 -9.81 12.54 33.00
C ALA A 338 -8.60 12.94 32.14
N PHE A 339 -8.09 14.17 32.27
CA PHE A 339 -6.84 14.61 31.63
C PHE A 339 -5.62 13.87 32.15
N ALA A 340 -5.55 13.55 33.46
CA ALA A 340 -4.50 12.73 34.02
C ALA A 340 -4.53 11.30 33.45
N ARG A 341 -5.72 10.68 33.34
CA ARG A 341 -5.91 9.36 32.70
C ARG A 341 -5.55 9.39 31.21
N LEU A 342 -5.91 10.44 30.48
CA LEU A 342 -5.55 10.63 29.07
C LEU A 342 -4.05 10.84 28.88
N ARG A 343 -3.39 11.62 29.74
CA ARG A 343 -1.94 11.79 29.74
C ARG A 343 -1.22 10.47 30.05
N GLU A 344 -1.73 9.70 30.99
CA GLU A 344 -1.15 8.41 31.34
C GLU A 344 -1.37 7.36 30.23
N SER A 345 -2.54 7.37 29.58
CA SER A 345 -2.82 6.57 28.38
C SER A 345 -1.91 6.95 27.21
N LEU A 346 -1.73 8.25 26.94
CA LEU A 346 -0.78 8.74 25.94
C LEU A 346 0.66 8.36 26.27
N LYS A 347 1.05 8.40 27.54
CA LYS A 347 2.38 7.96 27.99
C LYS A 347 2.58 6.46 27.75
N LYS A 348 1.55 5.64 28.01
CA LYS A 348 1.56 4.20 27.69
C LYS A 348 1.66 3.95 26.19
N MET A 349 0.84 4.60 25.37
CA MET A 349 0.90 4.47 23.92
C MET A 349 2.24 4.93 23.32
N VAL A 350 2.88 5.96 23.89
CA VAL A 350 4.22 6.39 23.47
C VAL A 350 5.27 5.32 23.83
N VAL A 351 5.21 4.75 25.03
CA VAL A 351 6.09 3.65 25.45
C VAL A 351 5.87 2.41 24.57
N GLU A 352 4.63 2.05 24.26
CA GLU A 352 4.29 0.93 23.36
C GLU A 352 4.79 1.19 21.94
N ARG A 353 4.68 2.42 21.43
CA ARG A 353 5.21 2.81 20.11
C ARG A 353 6.74 2.75 20.09
N ASP A 354 7.40 3.17 21.15
CA ASP A 354 8.86 3.15 21.24
C ASP A 354 9.37 1.70 21.39
N GLN A 355 8.67 0.85 22.15
CA GLN A 355 8.93 -0.60 22.20
C GLN A 355 8.67 -1.29 20.84
N ALA A 356 7.63 -0.89 20.10
CA ALA A 356 7.37 -1.39 18.76
C ALA A 356 8.45 -0.94 17.76
N ARG A 357 9.00 0.28 17.90
CA ARG A 357 10.14 0.76 17.11
C ARG A 357 11.41 -0.02 17.43
N GLU A 358 11.72 -0.24 18.70
CA GLU A 358 12.86 -1.06 19.10
C GLU A 358 12.73 -2.51 18.59
N ALA A 359 11.53 -3.11 18.66
CA ALA A 359 11.26 -4.43 18.10
C ALA A 359 11.43 -4.47 16.58
N LEU A 360 11.03 -3.41 15.87
CA LEU A 360 11.21 -3.29 14.41
C LEU A 360 12.69 -3.12 14.05
N GLU A 361 13.45 -2.36 14.83
CA GLU A 361 14.90 -2.19 14.64
C GLU A 361 15.67 -3.49 14.92
N GLN A 362 15.28 -4.23 15.97
CA GLN A 362 15.81 -5.58 16.22
C GLN A 362 15.45 -6.55 15.09
N ALA A 363 14.22 -6.54 14.59
CA ALA A 363 13.82 -7.37 13.45
C ALA A 363 14.60 -7.01 12.17
N GLN A 364 14.85 -5.72 11.91
CA GLN A 364 15.67 -5.27 10.79
C GLN A 364 17.14 -5.67 10.93
N SER A 365 17.72 -5.62 12.14
CA SER A 365 19.09 -6.11 12.38
C SER A 365 19.20 -7.63 12.19
N GLN A 366 18.17 -8.40 12.60
CA GLN A 366 18.13 -9.85 12.41
C GLN A 366 17.92 -10.22 10.93
N ALA A 367 17.13 -9.44 10.19
CA ALA A 367 16.97 -9.63 8.76
C ALA A 367 18.29 -9.38 8.00
N LYS A 368 19.01 -8.31 8.32
CA LYS A 368 20.33 -8.03 7.74
C LYS A 368 21.35 -9.12 8.10
N ALA A 369 21.39 -9.58 9.34
CA ALA A 369 22.28 -10.68 9.73
C ALA A 369 21.98 -11.99 8.97
N ARG A 370 20.70 -12.27 8.65
CA ARG A 370 20.31 -13.43 7.83
C ARG A 370 20.66 -13.24 6.35
N GLU A 371 20.59 -12.02 5.83
CA GLU A 371 21.03 -11.69 4.47
C GLU A 371 22.55 -11.86 4.33
N ASP A 372 23.34 -11.39 5.31
CA ASP A 372 24.79 -11.56 5.33
C ASP A 372 25.18 -13.05 5.45
N GLU A 373 24.47 -13.83 6.27
CA GLU A 373 24.68 -15.28 6.38
C GLU A 373 24.30 -16.04 5.09
N ALA A 374 23.26 -15.60 4.38
CA ALA A 374 22.87 -16.16 3.09
C ALA A 374 23.88 -15.82 1.98
N GLN A 375 24.45 -14.60 1.98
CA GLN A 375 25.51 -14.21 1.05
C GLN A 375 26.80 -15.00 1.28
N ALA A 376 27.20 -15.21 2.54
CA ALA A 376 28.36 -16.03 2.88
C ALA A 376 28.21 -17.49 2.40
N LYS A 377 27.00 -18.07 2.52
CA LYS A 377 26.71 -19.44 2.01
C LYS A 377 26.72 -19.52 0.48
N LEU A 378 26.33 -18.45 -0.22
CA LEU A 378 26.40 -18.38 -1.69
C LEU A 378 27.85 -18.28 -2.20
N GLU A 379 28.72 -17.55 -1.50
CA GLU A 379 30.16 -17.50 -1.80
C GLU A 379 30.86 -18.84 -1.50
N GLU A 380 30.46 -19.53 -0.44
CA GLU A 380 30.99 -20.86 -0.11
C GLU A 380 30.62 -21.89 -1.19
N LEU A 381 29.36 -21.92 -1.64
CA LEU A 381 28.88 -22.83 -2.69
C LEU A 381 29.52 -22.56 -4.06
N THR A 382 29.74 -21.30 -4.41
CA THR A 382 30.45 -20.95 -5.66
C THR A 382 31.91 -21.41 -5.63
N SER A 383 32.59 -21.31 -4.48
CA SER A 383 33.96 -21.84 -4.32
C SER A 383 34.05 -23.37 -4.35
N HIS A 384 32.95 -24.08 -4.04
CA HIS A 384 32.87 -25.55 -4.08
C HIS A 384 32.68 -26.08 -5.49
N VAL A 385 31.90 -25.37 -6.32
CA VAL A 385 31.67 -25.70 -7.73
C VAL A 385 32.93 -25.50 -8.57
N GLU A 386 33.72 -24.46 -8.29
CA GLU A 386 35.04 -24.23 -8.93
C GLU A 386 36.05 -25.35 -8.58
N ARG A 387 36.04 -25.85 -7.33
CA ARG A 387 36.91 -26.96 -6.89
C ARG A 387 36.57 -28.30 -7.56
N LEU A 388 35.29 -28.58 -7.82
CA LEU A 388 34.86 -29.80 -8.50
C LEU A 388 35.16 -29.78 -10.01
N LYS A 389 35.13 -28.61 -10.65
CA LYS A 389 35.55 -28.44 -12.05
C LYS A 389 37.05 -28.65 -12.24
N ALA A 390 37.87 -28.30 -11.25
CA ALA A 390 39.33 -28.49 -11.31
C ALA A 390 39.79 -29.96 -11.13
N GLN A 391 38.95 -30.85 -10.58
CA GLN A 391 39.29 -32.26 -10.35
C GLN A 391 38.97 -33.20 -11.53
N ALA A 392 38.28 -32.73 -12.57
CA ALA A 392 37.81 -33.58 -13.67
C ALA A 392 38.77 -33.71 -14.88
N ALA A 393 40.01 -33.22 -14.79
CA ALA A 393 40.95 -33.21 -15.91
C ALA A 393 42.23 -34.03 -15.66
N LYS A 394 42.18 -35.37 -15.79
CA LYS A 394 43.37 -36.23 -16.01
C LYS A 394 43.03 -37.50 -16.83
N PRO A 395 43.79 -37.84 -17.91
CA PRO A 395 43.60 -39.08 -18.66
C PRO A 395 44.68 -40.14 -18.34
N GLY A 396 44.32 -41.43 -18.44
CA GLY A 396 45.24 -42.58 -18.26
C GLY A 396 44.89 -43.77 -19.18
N LYS A 397 45.93 -44.39 -19.77
CA LYS A 397 45.95 -45.34 -20.90
C LYS A 397 45.80 -46.83 -20.53
N GLY A 398 45.23 -47.64 -21.46
CA GLY A 398 45.88 -48.83 -22.07
C GLY A 398 45.55 -50.26 -21.58
N GLY A 399 45.37 -51.21 -22.54
CA GLY A 399 45.74 -52.63 -22.40
C GLY A 399 44.72 -53.73 -22.81
N VAL A 400 45.05 -54.53 -23.85
CA VAL A 400 44.44 -55.80 -24.36
C VAL A 400 45.51 -56.92 -24.12
N PRO A 401 45.29 -58.27 -23.92
CA PRO A 401 44.73 -59.21 -24.93
C PRO A 401 44.18 -60.65 -24.58
N ALA A 402 43.46 -61.22 -25.58
CA ALA A 402 43.51 -62.57 -26.22
C ALA A 402 43.05 -63.94 -25.61
N SER A 403 42.62 -64.80 -26.58
CA SER A 403 42.61 -66.30 -26.69
C SER A 403 41.29 -67.03 -26.35
N LYS A 404 40.75 -68.06 -27.04
CA LYS A 404 41.16 -69.05 -28.08
C LYS A 404 39.90 -69.67 -28.74
N GLY A 405 40.01 -70.22 -29.95
CA GLY A 405 38.94 -70.98 -30.63
C GLY A 405 39.17 -72.50 -30.65
N GLU A 406 38.11 -73.29 -30.92
CA GLU A 406 38.24 -74.66 -31.48
C GLU A 406 36.90 -75.35 -31.85
N GLN A 407 36.95 -76.20 -32.90
CA GLN A 407 36.11 -77.41 -33.12
C GLN A 407 34.84 -77.36 -34.01
N TRP A 408 35.03 -76.89 -35.26
CA TRP A 408 34.17 -77.12 -36.44
C TRP A 408 34.42 -78.48 -37.14
N VAL A 409 34.75 -79.56 -36.41
CA VAL A 409 35.10 -80.87 -37.02
C VAL A 409 33.87 -81.80 -37.22
N ILE A 410 32.69 -81.44 -36.72
CA ILE A 410 31.53 -82.36 -36.70
C ILE A 410 30.69 -82.36 -38.00
N ARG A 411 30.83 -81.39 -38.90
CA ARG A 411 29.82 -81.19 -39.99
C ARG A 411 29.99 -82.05 -41.25
N ARG A 412 31.02 -82.90 -41.37
CA ARG A 412 31.32 -83.61 -42.64
C ARG A 412 30.55 -84.93 -42.86
N LYS A 413 30.03 -85.59 -41.82
CA LYS A 413 29.31 -86.88 -41.98
C LYS A 413 27.82 -86.76 -42.39
N ALA A 414 27.24 -85.56 -42.43
CA ALA A 414 25.82 -85.35 -42.75
C ALA A 414 25.47 -85.34 -44.26
N ARG A 415 26.47 -85.30 -45.16
CA ARG A 415 26.23 -85.06 -46.59
C ARG A 415 25.64 -86.25 -47.37
N LEU A 416 25.76 -87.48 -46.88
CA LEU A 416 25.22 -88.68 -47.55
C LEU A 416 23.72 -88.94 -47.27
N LYS A 417 23.08 -88.19 -46.36
CA LYS A 417 21.62 -88.22 -46.11
C LYS A 417 20.81 -87.36 -47.11
N ASN A 418 21.49 -86.54 -47.92
CA ASN A 418 20.88 -85.47 -48.72
C ASN A 418 20.24 -85.91 -50.04
N TYR A 419 20.57 -87.11 -50.56
CA TYR A 419 19.98 -87.57 -51.83
C TYR A 419 18.57 -88.13 -51.67
N ARG A 420 18.23 -88.69 -50.50
CA ARG A 420 16.89 -89.23 -50.20
C ARG A 420 15.88 -88.16 -49.78
N THR A 421 16.34 -86.94 -49.47
CA THR A 421 15.52 -85.75 -49.16
C THR A 421 15.10 -84.93 -50.39
N GLY A 422 15.58 -85.28 -51.60
CA GLY A 422 15.27 -84.56 -52.84
C GLY A 422 13.80 -84.63 -53.25
N LEU A 423 13.16 -85.81 -53.15
CA LEU A 423 11.77 -85.99 -53.57
C LEU A 423 10.73 -85.46 -52.56
N ARG A 424 11.00 -85.50 -51.24
CA ARG A 424 10.13 -84.85 -50.23
C ARG A 424 10.24 -83.31 -50.24
N ARG A 425 11.28 -82.76 -50.88
CA ARG A 425 11.46 -81.30 -51.04
C ARG A 425 10.55 -80.68 -52.09
N GLN A 426 10.05 -81.41 -53.09
CA GLN A 426 9.17 -80.81 -54.10
C GLN A 426 7.73 -80.65 -53.59
N VAL A 427 7.20 -81.63 -52.84
CA VAL A 427 5.86 -81.53 -52.22
C VAL A 427 5.82 -80.50 -51.08
N SER A 428 6.90 -80.38 -50.31
CA SER A 428 7.01 -79.34 -49.26
C SER A 428 7.26 -77.93 -49.82
N LYS A 429 7.79 -77.78 -51.05
CA LYS A 429 7.95 -76.47 -51.70
C LYS A 429 6.60 -75.88 -52.13
N VAL A 430 5.65 -76.70 -52.57
CA VAL A 430 4.30 -76.23 -52.95
C VAL A 430 3.50 -75.77 -51.72
N LYS A 431 3.53 -76.54 -50.63
CA LYS A 431 2.93 -76.10 -49.35
C LYS A 431 3.62 -74.85 -48.77
N LYS A 432 4.95 -74.78 -48.83
CA LYS A 432 5.69 -73.59 -48.39
C LYS A 432 5.45 -72.37 -49.28
N ALA A 433 5.20 -72.53 -50.57
CA ALA A 433 4.86 -71.43 -51.46
C ALA A 433 3.44 -70.90 -51.18
N SER A 434 2.48 -71.80 -50.88
CA SER A 434 1.13 -71.43 -50.45
C SER A 434 1.13 -70.73 -49.08
N GLU A 435 1.89 -71.24 -48.11
CA GLU A 435 2.08 -70.60 -46.80
C GLU A 435 2.85 -69.26 -46.92
N ALA A 436 3.78 -69.14 -47.85
CA ALA A 436 4.48 -67.87 -48.11
C ALA A 436 3.58 -66.81 -48.75
N LEU A 437 2.64 -67.21 -49.61
CA LEU A 437 1.64 -66.31 -50.19
C LEU A 437 0.60 -65.87 -49.15
N SER A 438 0.10 -66.79 -48.33
CA SER A 438 -0.79 -66.47 -47.20
C SER A 438 -0.09 -65.52 -46.21
N LYS A 439 1.18 -65.77 -45.86
CA LYS A 439 1.95 -64.84 -45.02
C LYS A 439 2.16 -63.47 -45.65
N ARG A 440 2.33 -63.37 -46.97
CA ARG A 440 2.44 -62.06 -47.64
C ARG A 440 1.11 -61.31 -47.65
N TYR A 441 0.00 -62.03 -47.76
CA TYR A 441 -1.33 -61.43 -47.67
C TYR A 441 -1.60 -60.94 -46.24
N GLU A 442 -1.29 -61.73 -45.22
CA GLU A 442 -1.36 -61.33 -43.80
C GLU A 442 -0.42 -60.15 -43.49
N GLN A 443 0.76 -60.10 -44.10
CA GLN A 443 1.67 -58.95 -43.99
C GLN A 443 1.10 -57.69 -44.66
N CYS A 444 0.44 -57.81 -45.81
CA CYS A 444 -0.23 -56.68 -46.45
C CYS A 444 -1.43 -56.18 -45.62
N GLU A 445 -2.25 -57.07 -45.07
CA GLU A 445 -3.33 -56.69 -44.17
C GLU A 445 -2.79 -56.05 -42.88
N ALA A 446 -1.72 -56.58 -42.30
CA ALA A 446 -1.06 -55.98 -41.14
C ALA A 446 -0.53 -54.57 -41.45
N VAL A 447 0.03 -54.33 -42.64
CA VAL A 447 0.50 -53.00 -43.05
C VAL A 447 -0.67 -52.03 -43.29
N LEU A 448 -1.78 -52.50 -43.88
CA LEU A 448 -2.97 -51.66 -44.05
C LEU A 448 -3.63 -51.31 -42.71
N ALA A 449 -3.72 -52.28 -41.80
CA ALA A 449 -4.18 -52.06 -40.43
C ALA A 449 -3.26 -51.08 -39.67
N GLN A 450 -1.94 -51.21 -39.81
CA GLN A 450 -0.97 -50.26 -39.24
C GLN A 450 -1.14 -48.85 -39.81
N ARG A 451 -1.42 -48.70 -41.11
CA ARG A 451 -1.68 -47.38 -41.73
C ARG A 451 -2.98 -46.75 -41.25
N GLN A 452 -4.04 -47.54 -41.06
CA GLN A 452 -5.29 -47.05 -40.48
C GLN A 452 -5.10 -46.62 -39.02
N GLN A 453 -4.38 -47.41 -38.23
CA GLN A 453 -4.02 -47.05 -36.85
C GLN A 453 -3.15 -45.80 -36.81
N LEU A 454 -2.19 -45.63 -37.72
CA LEU A 454 -1.37 -44.41 -37.80
C LEU A 454 -2.19 -43.17 -38.16
N ALA A 455 -3.16 -43.31 -39.07
CA ALA A 455 -4.06 -42.21 -39.44
C ALA A 455 -4.96 -41.79 -38.26
N GLU A 456 -5.47 -42.77 -37.50
CA GLU A 456 -6.26 -42.52 -36.29
C GLU A 456 -5.43 -41.92 -35.15
N VAL A 457 -4.18 -42.36 -34.98
CA VAL A 457 -3.26 -41.74 -34.02
C VAL A 457 -2.94 -40.30 -34.44
N ARG A 458 -2.72 -40.04 -35.74
CA ARG A 458 -2.46 -38.69 -36.26
C ARG A 458 -3.66 -37.75 -36.03
N SER A 459 -4.90 -38.20 -36.24
CA SER A 459 -6.07 -37.37 -35.97
C SER A 459 -6.23 -37.05 -34.47
N ARG A 460 -6.00 -38.04 -33.59
CA ARG A 460 -6.02 -37.83 -32.14
C ARG A 460 -4.92 -36.88 -31.66
N VAL A 461 -3.72 -36.94 -32.26
CA VAL A 461 -2.63 -36.00 -31.96
C VAL A 461 -3.00 -34.59 -32.41
N LEU A 462 -3.56 -34.41 -33.60
CA LEU A 462 -4.00 -33.10 -34.08
C LEU A 462 -5.14 -32.50 -33.22
N GLU A 463 -6.08 -33.32 -32.75
CA GLU A 463 -7.12 -32.88 -31.82
C GLU A 463 -6.55 -32.50 -30.44
N ALA A 464 -5.58 -33.28 -29.94
CA ALA A 464 -4.88 -32.97 -28.70
C ALA A 464 -4.07 -31.67 -28.82
N GLU A 465 -3.35 -31.46 -29.93
CA GLU A 465 -2.64 -30.21 -30.20
C GLU A 465 -3.57 -29.02 -30.29
N ARG A 466 -4.73 -29.15 -30.97
CA ARG A 466 -5.74 -28.07 -31.01
C ARG A 466 -6.28 -27.73 -29.62
N ARG A 467 -6.50 -28.71 -28.75
CA ARG A 467 -6.91 -28.46 -27.35
C ARG A 467 -5.82 -27.78 -26.54
N VAL A 468 -4.56 -28.19 -26.70
CA VAL A 468 -3.41 -27.57 -26.03
C VAL A 468 -3.17 -26.14 -26.53
N MET A 469 -3.27 -25.90 -27.84
CA MET A 469 -3.20 -24.58 -28.45
C MET A 469 -4.33 -23.67 -27.95
N GLY A 470 -5.56 -24.19 -27.86
CA GLY A 470 -6.71 -23.46 -27.31
C GLY A 470 -6.55 -23.09 -25.83
N ALA A 471 -5.98 -23.99 -25.01
CA ALA A 471 -5.67 -23.72 -23.61
C ALA A 471 -4.51 -22.71 -23.44
N LYS A 472 -3.46 -22.80 -24.28
CA LYS A 472 -2.35 -21.84 -24.30
C LYS A 472 -2.77 -20.45 -24.79
N ALA A 473 -3.72 -20.35 -25.72
CA ALA A 473 -4.25 -19.07 -26.19
C ALA A 473 -5.05 -18.34 -25.09
N ARG A 474 -5.87 -19.06 -24.32
CA ARG A 474 -6.66 -18.48 -23.22
C ARG A 474 -5.79 -17.96 -22.06
N SER A 475 -4.74 -18.70 -21.68
CA SER A 475 -3.82 -18.24 -20.63
C SER A 475 -2.99 -17.01 -21.02
N ARG A 476 -2.58 -16.92 -22.29
CA ARG A 476 -1.86 -15.74 -22.81
C ARG A 476 -2.75 -14.51 -22.91
N ALA A 477 -4.01 -14.66 -23.31
CA ALA A 477 -4.95 -13.54 -23.34
C ALA A 477 -5.17 -12.95 -21.93
N GLY A 478 -5.33 -13.79 -20.91
CA GLY A 478 -5.47 -13.35 -19.52
C GLY A 478 -4.22 -12.62 -18.99
N LEU A 479 -3.02 -13.09 -19.35
CA LEU A 479 -1.78 -12.42 -18.99
C LEU A 479 -1.67 -11.02 -19.65
N VAL A 480 -2.04 -10.90 -20.92
CA VAL A 480 -2.01 -9.63 -21.65
C VAL A 480 -3.00 -8.62 -21.05
N THR A 481 -4.22 -9.04 -20.69
CA THR A 481 -5.18 -8.14 -20.04
C THR A 481 -4.71 -7.71 -18.65
N LEU A 482 -4.10 -8.63 -17.88
CA LEU A 482 -3.54 -8.30 -16.57
C LEU A 482 -2.37 -7.32 -16.68
N CYS A 483 -1.44 -7.53 -17.63
CA CYS A 483 -0.37 -6.58 -17.92
C CYS A 483 -0.89 -5.21 -18.37
N ALA A 484 -1.95 -5.17 -19.18
CA ALA A 484 -2.56 -3.91 -19.61
C ALA A 484 -3.16 -3.13 -18.44
N VAL A 485 -3.87 -3.80 -17.53
CA VAL A 485 -4.39 -3.17 -16.30
C VAL A 485 -3.25 -2.65 -15.43
N LEU A 486 -2.18 -3.44 -15.27
CA LEU A 486 -1.02 -3.05 -14.47
C LEU A 486 -0.31 -1.82 -15.06
N ILE A 487 -0.14 -1.75 -16.38
CA ILE A 487 0.42 -0.58 -17.07
C ILE A 487 -0.46 0.66 -16.85
N VAL A 488 -1.79 0.54 -16.98
CA VAL A 488 -2.70 1.67 -16.72
C VAL A 488 -2.62 2.14 -15.26
N SER A 489 -2.55 1.21 -14.30
CA SER A 489 -2.37 1.55 -12.89
C SER A 489 -1.05 2.27 -12.62
N VAL A 490 0.06 1.82 -13.23
CA VAL A 490 1.37 2.47 -13.10
C VAL A 490 1.35 3.86 -13.73
N ILE A 491 0.77 4.01 -14.92
CA ILE A 491 0.61 5.32 -15.58
C ILE A 491 -0.25 6.24 -14.72
N GLY A 492 -1.32 5.75 -14.12
CA GLY A 492 -2.17 6.53 -13.20
C GLY A 492 -1.40 7.03 -11.98
N ALA A 493 -0.65 6.14 -11.32
CA ALA A 493 0.18 6.50 -10.17
C ALA A 493 1.28 7.50 -10.53
N MET A 494 1.99 7.28 -11.64
CA MET A 494 3.03 8.21 -12.10
C MET A 494 2.45 9.57 -12.53
N SER A 495 1.29 9.58 -13.19
CA SER A 495 0.60 10.82 -13.59
C SER A 495 0.18 11.64 -12.37
N TRP A 496 -0.25 10.97 -11.30
CA TRP A 496 -0.56 11.64 -10.03
C TRP A 496 0.67 12.28 -9.37
N VAL A 497 1.81 11.57 -9.37
CA VAL A 497 3.06 12.10 -8.80
C VAL A 497 3.59 13.27 -9.65
N LEU A 498 3.61 13.14 -10.98
CA LEU A 498 4.05 14.23 -11.87
C LEU A 498 3.12 15.46 -11.77
N ALA A 499 1.82 15.25 -11.61
CA ALA A 499 0.88 16.35 -11.45
C ALA A 499 1.17 17.20 -10.20
N ARG A 500 1.70 16.59 -9.13
CA ARG A 500 2.09 17.33 -7.92
C ARG A 500 3.29 18.24 -8.13
N GLU A 501 4.21 17.85 -8.99
CA GLU A 501 5.41 18.64 -9.31
C GLU A 501 5.09 19.77 -10.30
N VAL A 502 4.26 19.49 -11.31
CA VAL A 502 3.93 20.46 -12.37
C VAL A 502 2.87 21.47 -11.92
N ALA A 503 1.95 21.08 -11.05
CA ALA A 503 0.89 21.93 -10.51
C ALA A 503 0.85 21.81 -8.97
N PRO A 504 1.71 22.56 -8.26
CA PRO A 504 1.67 22.57 -6.80
C PRO A 504 0.31 23.07 -6.32
N ALA A 505 -0.30 22.31 -5.41
CA ALA A 505 -1.62 22.64 -4.87
C ALA A 505 -1.61 24.01 -4.17
N THR A 506 -2.71 24.72 -4.33
CA THR A 506 -2.98 25.97 -3.60
C THR A 506 -3.60 25.62 -2.25
N PHE A 507 -3.01 26.13 -1.17
CA PHE A 507 -3.46 25.92 0.20
C PHE A 507 -3.93 27.23 0.82
N LEU A 508 -4.89 27.13 1.73
CA LEU A 508 -5.32 28.22 2.60
C LEU A 508 -4.55 28.11 3.92
N ALA A 509 -3.76 29.13 4.25
CA ALA A 509 -3.25 29.30 5.60
C ALA A 509 -4.06 30.36 6.33
N GLU A 510 -4.33 30.13 7.61
CA GLU A 510 -5.11 31.03 8.46
C GLU A 510 -4.29 31.40 9.71
N SER A 511 -4.35 32.67 10.08
CA SER A 511 -3.66 33.21 11.25
C SER A 511 -4.59 34.16 12.00
N HIS A 512 -4.71 33.94 13.30
CA HIS A 512 -5.61 34.68 14.17
C HIS A 512 -4.80 35.60 15.08
N VAL A 513 -5.06 36.89 14.95
CA VAL A 513 -4.37 37.94 15.71
C VAL A 513 -5.38 38.60 16.63
N LYS A 514 -5.07 38.71 17.92
CA LYS A 514 -5.99 39.21 18.94
C LYS A 514 -5.48 40.51 19.57
N ALA A 515 -6.40 41.42 19.84
CA ALA A 515 -6.14 42.63 20.63
C ALA A 515 -6.01 42.29 22.12
N SER A 516 -5.01 42.84 22.80
CA SER A 516 -4.79 42.63 24.24
C SER A 516 -4.50 43.95 24.96
N GLY A 517 -5.32 44.25 25.97
CA GLY A 517 -5.17 45.45 26.80
C GLY A 517 -4.19 45.29 27.98
N ARG A 518 -3.28 44.30 27.94
CA ARG A 518 -2.23 44.06 28.97
C ARG A 518 -2.77 44.09 30.41
N GLY A 519 -3.91 43.44 30.66
CA GLY A 519 -4.55 43.37 31.97
C GLY A 519 -5.71 44.36 32.18
N ARG A 520 -6.05 45.17 31.17
CA ARG A 520 -7.30 45.95 31.08
C ARG A 520 -8.16 45.42 29.94
N ASP A 521 -9.47 45.43 30.12
CA ASP A 521 -10.42 45.18 29.02
C ASP A 521 -10.46 46.40 28.10
N LEU A 522 -10.29 46.17 26.80
CA LEU A 522 -10.36 47.22 25.77
C LEU A 522 -11.82 47.58 25.52
N ASN A 523 -12.09 48.87 25.35
CA ASN A 523 -13.44 49.33 25.01
C ASN A 523 -13.78 49.00 23.53
N GLU A 524 -15.06 48.90 23.19
CA GLU A 524 -15.52 48.59 21.82
C GLU A 524 -14.97 49.58 20.78
N ALA A 525 -14.91 50.88 21.12
CA ALA A 525 -14.30 51.90 20.27
C ALA A 525 -12.78 51.72 20.09
N GLU A 526 -12.07 51.23 21.12
CA GLU A 526 -10.63 50.94 21.05
C GLU A 526 -10.38 49.68 20.19
N LEU A 527 -11.27 48.69 20.25
CA LEU A 527 -11.22 47.49 19.42
C LEU A 527 -11.48 47.81 17.94
N GLU A 528 -12.47 48.65 17.63
CA GLU A 528 -12.71 49.12 16.26
C GLU A 528 -11.52 49.90 15.70
N GLU A 529 -10.93 50.81 16.48
CA GLU A 529 -9.73 51.54 16.07
C GLU A 529 -8.54 50.60 15.87
N TRP A 530 -8.39 49.59 16.74
CA TRP A 530 -7.39 48.56 16.60
C TRP A 530 -7.55 47.78 15.29
N GLN A 531 -8.78 47.37 14.96
CA GLN A 531 -9.07 46.63 13.74
C GLN A 531 -8.80 47.49 12.49
N ARG A 532 -9.31 48.73 12.44
CA ARG A 532 -9.08 49.66 11.33
C ARG A 532 -7.60 49.91 11.11
N PHE A 533 -6.84 50.14 12.18
CA PHE A 533 -5.40 50.32 12.12
C PHE A 533 -4.69 49.12 11.47
N HIS A 534 -5.04 47.89 11.85
CA HIS A 534 -4.40 46.69 11.29
C HIS A 534 -4.80 46.44 9.83
N SER A 535 -6.04 46.76 9.44
CA SER A 535 -6.46 46.72 8.04
C SER A 535 -5.72 47.76 7.19
N ASP A 536 -5.59 49.00 7.67
CA ASP A 536 -4.87 50.06 6.96
C ASP A 536 -3.37 49.77 6.86
N LEU A 537 -2.80 49.16 7.91
CA LEU A 537 -1.38 48.81 7.98
C LEU A 537 -0.95 47.83 6.89
N LEU A 538 -1.82 46.92 6.45
CA LEU A 538 -1.54 46.01 5.34
C LEU A 538 -1.36 46.74 4.00
N THR A 539 -1.83 47.98 3.91
CA THR A 539 -1.72 48.82 2.71
C THR A 539 -0.56 49.84 2.81
N ASP A 540 0.09 49.96 3.98
CA ASP A 540 1.17 50.92 4.22
C ASP A 540 2.48 50.47 3.53
N PRO A 541 3.06 51.28 2.62
CA PRO A 541 4.35 50.98 1.99
C PRO A 541 5.50 50.78 2.99
N ARG A 542 5.49 51.48 4.13
CA ARG A 542 6.54 51.35 5.16
C ARG A 542 6.48 49.98 5.85
N PHE A 543 5.27 49.45 6.01
CA PHE A 543 5.11 48.08 6.50
C PHE A 543 5.65 47.08 5.48
N HIS A 544 5.42 47.29 4.18
CA HIS A 544 5.94 46.40 3.13
C HIS A 544 7.48 46.36 3.13
N GLU A 545 8.15 47.48 3.38
CA GLU A 545 9.61 47.53 3.57
C GLU A 545 10.07 46.70 4.78
N ALA A 546 9.45 46.91 5.94
CA ALA A 546 9.80 46.19 7.17
C ALA A 546 9.51 44.67 7.06
N ALA A 547 8.43 44.30 6.37
CA ALA A 547 8.08 42.90 6.10
C ALA A 547 9.07 42.27 5.10
N ALA A 548 9.47 42.98 4.05
CA ALA A 548 10.44 42.51 3.07
C ALA A 548 11.81 42.19 3.71
N ASP A 549 12.28 43.06 4.61
CA ASP A 549 13.50 42.81 5.39
C ASP A 549 13.41 41.55 6.25
N ARG A 550 12.22 41.27 6.82
CA ARG A 550 12.00 40.03 7.58
C ARG A 550 11.97 38.80 6.68
N PHE A 551 11.32 38.88 5.52
CA PHE A 551 11.34 37.80 4.54
C PHE A 551 12.77 37.51 4.04
N ALA A 552 13.59 38.54 3.84
CA ALA A 552 14.99 38.40 3.49
C ALA A 552 15.78 37.66 4.60
N ARG A 553 15.60 38.05 5.86
CA ARG A 553 16.24 37.40 7.02
C ARG A 553 15.79 35.96 7.23
N GLN A 554 14.53 35.66 6.92
CA GLN A 554 13.94 34.32 7.06
C GLN A 554 14.22 33.40 5.86
N GLY A 555 14.98 33.87 4.86
CA GLY A 555 15.41 33.07 3.71
C GLY A 555 14.32 32.85 2.66
N ILE A 556 13.37 33.79 2.52
CA ILE A 556 12.33 33.76 1.48
C ILE A 556 12.64 34.86 0.44
N PRO A 557 13.58 34.62 -0.49
CA PRO A 557 14.08 35.66 -1.39
C PRO A 557 13.01 36.21 -2.35
N SER A 558 12.00 35.40 -2.69
CA SER A 558 10.89 35.83 -3.56
C SER A 558 10.06 36.97 -2.98
N LEU A 559 10.12 37.19 -1.66
CA LEU A 559 9.37 38.24 -0.94
C LEU A 559 10.33 39.22 -0.24
N SER A 560 11.59 39.28 -0.67
CA SER A 560 12.61 40.15 -0.07
C SER A 560 12.52 41.61 -0.54
N THR A 561 11.62 41.93 -1.47
CA THR A 561 11.42 43.31 -1.97
C THR A 561 10.05 43.85 -1.52
N PRO A 562 9.94 45.15 -1.23
CA PRO A 562 8.68 45.75 -0.79
C PRO A 562 7.55 45.56 -1.81
N ALA A 563 7.87 45.69 -3.11
CA ALA A 563 6.91 45.49 -4.19
C ALA A 563 6.37 44.05 -4.26
N ALA A 564 7.19 43.04 -3.96
CA ALA A 564 6.75 41.64 -3.94
C ALA A 564 5.82 41.37 -2.74
N VAL A 565 6.08 41.98 -1.59
CA VAL A 565 5.20 41.89 -0.42
C VAL A 565 3.88 42.61 -0.68
N ALA A 566 3.91 43.80 -1.26
CA ALA A 566 2.70 44.54 -1.65
C ALA A 566 1.83 43.69 -2.59
N ASN A 567 2.43 43.12 -3.64
CA ASN A 567 1.73 42.26 -4.58
C ASN A 567 1.15 41.02 -3.89
N LEU A 568 1.91 40.35 -3.01
CA LEU A 568 1.42 39.21 -2.22
C LEU A 568 0.17 39.59 -1.42
N ILE A 569 0.23 40.72 -0.69
CA ILE A 569 -0.88 41.17 0.15
C ILE A 569 -2.11 41.43 -0.73
N THR A 570 -1.96 42.18 -1.82
CA THR A 570 -3.08 42.49 -2.73
C THR A 570 -3.64 41.27 -3.45
N SER A 571 -2.79 40.31 -3.87
CA SER A 571 -3.23 39.19 -4.70
C SER A 571 -3.74 37.99 -3.90
N SER A 572 -3.28 37.80 -2.67
CA SER A 572 -3.42 36.52 -1.97
C SER A 572 -3.74 36.60 -0.48
N VAL A 573 -3.68 37.78 0.14
CA VAL A 573 -4.05 37.96 1.55
C VAL A 573 -5.45 38.55 1.63
N THR A 574 -6.32 37.88 2.39
CA THR A 574 -7.65 38.38 2.73
C THR A 574 -7.78 38.52 4.24
N THR A 575 -8.39 39.62 4.67
CA THR A 575 -8.61 39.91 6.08
C THR A 575 -10.09 39.82 6.40
N ASP A 576 -10.43 38.94 7.33
CA ASP A 576 -11.78 38.83 7.89
C ASP A 576 -11.70 39.13 9.38
N SER A 577 -12.72 39.77 9.94
CA SER A 577 -12.86 39.94 11.39
C SER A 577 -14.15 39.25 11.81
N THR A 578 -14.00 38.19 12.61
CA THR A 578 -15.14 37.44 13.16
C THR A 578 -15.66 38.11 14.42
N THR A 579 -14.78 38.73 15.19
CA THR A 579 -15.09 39.51 16.39
C THR A 579 -14.24 40.79 16.41
N PRO A 580 -14.71 41.89 17.03
CA PRO A 580 -13.96 43.16 17.07
C PRO A 580 -12.58 43.06 17.72
N ASP A 581 -12.35 42.06 18.57
CA ASP A 581 -11.07 41.79 19.22
C ASP A 581 -10.14 40.86 18.42
N GLU A 582 -10.58 40.35 17.26
CA GLU A 582 -9.84 39.36 16.48
C GLU A 582 -9.79 39.71 14.98
N LEU A 583 -8.58 39.62 14.41
CA LEU A 583 -8.32 39.74 12.99
C LEU A 583 -7.80 38.41 12.44
N LYS A 584 -8.57 37.83 11.52
CA LYS A 584 -8.22 36.62 10.78
C LYS A 584 -7.54 37.00 9.47
N LEU A 585 -6.26 36.66 9.36
CA LEU A 585 -5.49 36.77 8.12
C LEU A 585 -5.51 35.43 7.40
N THR A 586 -6.00 35.43 6.17
CA THR A 586 -6.01 34.24 5.31
C THR A 586 -5.08 34.45 4.12
N LEU A 587 -4.19 33.49 3.86
CA LEU A 587 -3.24 33.53 2.75
C LEU A 587 -3.50 32.36 1.80
N LYS A 588 -3.68 32.66 0.51
CA LYS A 588 -3.81 31.67 -0.57
C LYS A 588 -2.51 31.59 -1.36
N ALA A 589 -1.72 30.53 -1.14
CA ALA A 589 -0.49 30.34 -1.90
C ALA A 589 -0.18 28.87 -2.20
N GLN A 590 0.75 28.64 -3.12
CA GLN A 590 1.16 27.31 -3.57
C GLN A 590 2.13 26.66 -2.56
N GLY A 591 1.82 25.41 -2.22
CA GLY A 591 2.64 24.57 -1.34
C GLY A 591 2.38 24.79 0.15
N ARG A 592 2.00 23.74 0.87
CA ARG A 592 1.55 23.79 2.27
C ARG A 592 2.55 24.46 3.21
N ASP A 593 3.79 23.97 3.24
CA ASP A 593 4.82 24.49 4.15
C ASP A 593 5.26 25.90 3.80
N ARG A 594 5.30 26.22 2.50
CA ARG A 594 5.64 27.57 2.04
C ARG A 594 4.56 28.56 2.42
N THR A 595 3.29 28.25 2.20
CA THR A 595 2.15 29.11 2.58
C THR A 595 2.11 29.32 4.09
N ARG A 596 2.29 28.25 4.88
CA ARG A 596 2.39 28.35 6.35
C ARG A 596 3.48 29.32 6.78
N ARG A 597 4.72 29.09 6.34
CA ARG A 597 5.88 29.90 6.72
C ARG A 597 5.74 31.35 6.23
N THR A 598 5.16 31.55 5.06
CA THR A 598 4.94 32.89 4.51
C THR A 598 3.97 33.68 5.37
N LEU A 599 2.85 33.06 5.77
CA LEU A 599 1.87 33.69 6.65
C LEU A 599 2.45 33.87 8.06
N GLU A 600 3.19 32.91 8.62
CA GLU A 600 3.86 33.07 9.92
C GLU A 600 4.81 34.27 9.95
N VAL A 601 5.64 34.43 8.91
CA VAL A 601 6.57 35.57 8.81
C VAL A 601 5.80 36.87 8.62
N LEU A 602 4.74 36.88 7.80
CA LEU A 602 3.91 38.05 7.59
C LEU A 602 3.20 38.49 8.87
N THR A 603 2.53 37.57 9.58
CA THR A 603 1.85 37.87 10.85
C THR A 603 2.85 38.27 11.92
N SER A 604 4.03 37.62 11.97
CA SER A 604 5.14 38.01 12.86
C SER A 604 5.61 39.44 12.60
N ALA A 605 5.79 39.80 11.33
CA ALA A 605 6.14 41.15 10.91
C ALA A 605 5.05 42.15 11.30
N LEU A 606 3.78 41.82 11.04
CA LEU A 606 2.63 42.65 11.35
C LEU A 606 2.54 42.96 12.85
N ALA A 607 2.53 41.94 13.71
CA ALA A 607 2.44 42.18 15.15
C ALA A 607 3.64 42.95 15.68
N SER A 608 4.84 42.65 15.19
CA SER A 608 6.04 43.38 15.65
C SER A 608 6.06 44.84 15.20
N TYR A 609 5.59 45.14 13.99
CA TYR A 609 5.51 46.51 13.50
C TYR A 609 4.38 47.28 14.20
N ALA A 610 3.20 46.64 14.37
CA ALA A 610 2.08 47.20 15.10
C ALA A 610 2.42 47.51 16.56
N ASN A 611 3.11 46.59 17.24
CA ASN A 611 3.56 46.79 18.63
C ASN A 611 4.64 47.88 18.74
N ALA A 612 5.51 48.03 17.74
CA ALA A 612 6.48 49.14 17.70
C ALA A 612 5.79 50.50 17.48
N ALA A 613 4.70 50.52 16.72
CA ALA A 613 3.88 51.71 16.49
C ALA A 613 2.87 52.00 17.63
N GLN A 614 2.75 51.11 18.62
CA GLN A 614 1.76 51.18 19.70
C GLN A 614 1.73 52.51 20.45
N GLN A 615 2.91 53.11 20.70
CA GLN A 615 3.00 54.40 21.43
C GLN A 615 2.35 55.58 20.69
N ARG A 616 2.06 55.43 19.39
CA ARG A 616 1.45 56.46 18.56
C ARG A 616 -0.05 56.27 18.36
N ARG A 617 -0.62 55.18 18.90
CA ARG A 617 -2.03 54.80 18.74
C ARG A 617 -2.81 55.16 20.01
N ILE A 618 -4.09 55.52 19.86
CA ILE A 618 -4.93 55.99 20.97
C ILE A 618 -5.51 54.79 21.76
N ASP A 619 -5.73 53.67 21.08
CA ASP A 619 -6.25 52.42 21.66
C ASP A 619 -5.33 51.78 22.71
N GLY A 620 -4.00 51.98 22.59
CA GLY A 620 -3.01 51.41 23.49
C GLY A 620 -2.96 49.87 23.52
N GLY A 621 -3.69 49.18 22.65
CA GLY A 621 -3.79 47.73 22.58
C GLY A 621 -2.53 47.09 22.00
N ALA A 622 -2.01 46.05 22.68
CA ALA A 622 -0.96 45.21 22.16
C ALA A 622 -1.54 44.10 21.27
N THR A 623 -0.82 43.75 20.22
CA THR A 623 -1.20 42.70 19.28
C THR A 623 -0.55 41.39 19.70
N LEU A 624 -1.36 40.38 20.06
CA LEU A 624 -0.92 39.05 20.48
C LEU A 624 -1.25 37.98 19.44
N PHE A 625 -0.39 36.96 19.35
CA PHE A 625 -0.65 35.74 18.58
C PHE A 625 -1.52 34.82 19.44
N ASN A 626 -2.72 34.52 18.98
CA ASN A 626 -3.60 33.60 19.71
C ASN A 626 -3.24 32.14 19.39
N ASP A 627 -2.99 31.83 18.10
CA ASP A 627 -2.74 30.47 17.63
C ASP A 627 -1.58 30.39 16.62
N PRO A 628 -0.87 29.24 16.56
CA PRO A 628 0.07 28.98 15.47
C PRO A 628 -0.70 28.93 14.13
N VAL A 629 -0.05 29.39 13.06
CA VAL A 629 -0.66 29.41 11.72
C VAL A 629 -1.13 28.02 11.33
N SER A 630 -2.43 27.88 11.13
CA SER A 630 -3.05 26.64 10.70
C SER A 630 -3.13 26.63 9.17
N VAL A 631 -2.88 25.47 8.56
CA VAL A 631 -3.07 25.28 7.12
C VAL A 631 -4.02 24.11 6.94
N GLY A 632 -5.10 24.35 6.20
CA GLY A 632 -6.08 23.31 5.88
C GLY A 632 -5.40 22.07 5.31
N SER A 633 -5.89 20.88 5.66
CA SER A 633 -5.40 19.61 5.12
C SER A 633 -5.66 19.48 3.62
N ASP A 634 -6.68 20.19 3.14
CA ASP A 634 -7.24 20.01 1.80
C ASP A 634 -6.77 21.14 0.89
N ALA A 635 -6.31 20.76 -0.30
CA ALA A 635 -6.04 21.73 -1.36
C ALA A 635 -7.35 22.38 -1.80
N ILE A 636 -7.39 23.71 -1.87
CA ILE A 636 -8.60 24.44 -2.30
C ILE A 636 -8.89 24.15 -3.78
N ASP A 637 -7.84 23.86 -4.54
CA ASP A 637 -7.89 23.79 -5.98
C ASP A 637 -7.83 22.34 -6.50
N GLN A 638 -8.77 22.00 -7.39
CA GLN A 638 -8.84 20.71 -8.09
C GLN A 638 -7.92 20.67 -9.33
N THR A 639 -7.12 21.70 -9.59
CA THR A 639 -6.15 21.74 -10.70
C THR A 639 -5.28 20.48 -10.77
N GLN A 640 -4.86 19.92 -9.63
CA GLN A 640 -4.08 18.67 -9.60
C GLN A 640 -4.83 17.50 -10.23
N MET A 641 -6.14 17.40 -10.02
CA MET A 641 -6.96 16.35 -10.60
C MET A 641 -7.07 16.51 -12.11
N TYR A 642 -7.21 17.75 -12.61
CA TYR A 642 -7.26 18.01 -14.05
C TYR A 642 -5.94 17.70 -14.76
N TYR A 643 -4.80 18.08 -14.17
CA TYR A 643 -3.48 17.75 -14.72
C TYR A 643 -3.21 16.24 -14.67
N ALA A 644 -3.54 15.58 -13.56
CA ALA A 644 -3.39 14.13 -13.44
C ALA A 644 -4.26 13.39 -14.47
N LEU A 645 -5.51 13.81 -14.65
CA LEU A 645 -6.42 13.24 -15.65
C LEU A 645 -5.93 13.50 -17.07
N GLY A 646 -5.43 14.71 -17.37
CA GLY A 646 -4.85 15.04 -18.66
C GLY A 646 -3.61 14.21 -19.00
N MET A 647 -2.68 14.07 -18.04
CA MET A 647 -1.47 13.25 -18.21
C MET A 647 -1.81 11.76 -18.34
N MET A 648 -2.76 11.25 -17.54
CA MET A 648 -3.23 9.88 -17.65
C MET A 648 -3.89 9.62 -19.00
N GLY A 649 -4.75 10.53 -19.46
CA GLY A 649 -5.39 10.44 -20.78
C GLY A 649 -4.37 10.37 -21.92
N ALA A 650 -3.34 11.22 -21.88
CA ALA A 650 -2.23 11.18 -22.83
C ALA A 650 -1.44 9.86 -22.76
N GLY A 651 -1.14 9.38 -21.54
CA GLY A 651 -0.42 8.12 -21.33
C GLY A 651 -1.18 6.90 -21.84
N VAL A 652 -2.50 6.81 -21.57
CA VAL A 652 -3.37 5.75 -22.09
C VAL A 652 -3.46 5.81 -23.60
N PHE A 653 -3.55 7.01 -24.19
CA PHE A 653 -3.58 7.18 -25.64
C PHE A 653 -2.29 6.67 -26.30
N VAL A 654 -1.12 7.05 -25.78
CA VAL A 654 0.18 6.58 -26.30
C VAL A 654 0.34 5.08 -26.14
N SER A 655 -0.01 4.52 -24.98
CA SER A 655 0.03 3.07 -24.75
C SER A 655 -0.94 2.33 -25.67
N GLY A 656 -2.14 2.87 -25.89
CA GLY A 656 -3.14 2.32 -26.81
C GLY A 656 -2.66 2.33 -28.25
N ALA A 657 -2.05 3.43 -28.70
CA ALA A 657 -1.46 3.54 -30.04
C ALA A 657 -0.32 2.51 -30.24
N PHE A 658 0.53 2.30 -29.22
CA PHE A 658 1.60 1.31 -29.27
C PHE A 658 1.05 -0.13 -29.30
N ALA A 659 0.04 -0.44 -28.48
CA ALA A 659 -0.64 -1.73 -28.49
C ALA A 659 -1.31 -2.00 -29.83
N PHE A 660 -1.98 -1.00 -30.41
CA PHE A 660 -2.59 -1.08 -31.74
C PHE A 660 -1.54 -1.34 -32.83
N PHE A 661 -0.39 -0.68 -32.77
CA PHE A 661 0.71 -0.91 -33.71
C PHE A 661 1.26 -2.34 -33.63
N ILE A 662 1.49 -2.85 -32.42
CA ILE A 662 1.92 -4.25 -32.19
C ILE A 662 0.86 -5.23 -32.69
N TRP A 663 -0.42 -4.97 -32.40
CA TRP A 663 -1.53 -5.79 -32.86
C TRP A 663 -1.57 -5.88 -34.38
N ASN A 664 -1.46 -4.74 -35.08
CA ASN A 664 -1.41 -4.72 -36.54
C ASN A 664 -0.22 -5.54 -37.07
N LYS A 665 0.95 -5.43 -36.45
CA LYS A 665 2.13 -6.22 -36.86
C LYS A 665 1.94 -7.72 -36.63
N LEU A 666 1.37 -8.13 -35.50
CA LEU A 666 1.10 -9.53 -35.17
C LEU A 666 -0.01 -10.11 -36.05
N SER A 667 -1.06 -9.33 -36.34
CA SER A 667 -2.14 -9.73 -37.24
C SER A 667 -1.62 -9.94 -38.67
N ASN A 668 -0.76 -9.04 -39.15
CA ASN A 668 -0.10 -9.19 -40.45
C ASN A 668 0.85 -10.40 -40.48
N ALA A 669 1.61 -10.64 -39.41
CA ALA A 669 2.47 -11.82 -39.32
C ALA A 669 1.65 -13.13 -39.30
N LYS A 670 0.51 -13.15 -38.59
CA LYS A 670 -0.39 -14.29 -38.53
C LYS A 670 -1.01 -14.58 -39.90
N THR A 671 -1.50 -13.56 -40.61
CA THR A 671 -2.06 -13.75 -41.94
C THR A 671 -1.01 -14.18 -42.97
N SER A 672 0.24 -13.74 -42.84
CA SER A 672 1.36 -14.28 -43.63
C SER A 672 1.58 -15.76 -43.34
N PHE A 673 1.63 -16.15 -42.07
CA PHE A 673 1.84 -17.53 -41.67
C PHE A 673 0.69 -18.46 -42.11
N GLU A 674 -0.56 -18.01 -42.00
CA GLU A 674 -1.73 -18.76 -42.49
C GLU A 674 -1.68 -18.93 -44.02
N LYS A 675 -1.21 -17.93 -44.76
CA LYS A 675 -1.00 -18.02 -46.21
C LYS A 675 0.13 -18.98 -46.58
N ASP A 676 1.25 -18.94 -45.86
CA ASP A 676 2.40 -19.84 -46.08
C ASP A 676 2.02 -21.29 -45.77
N SER A 677 1.28 -21.53 -44.68
CA SER A 677 0.78 -22.86 -44.32
C SER A 677 -0.21 -23.41 -45.35
N ALA A 678 -1.13 -22.57 -45.85
CA ALA A 678 -2.06 -22.97 -46.90
C ALA A 678 -1.34 -23.28 -48.23
N ALA A 679 -0.27 -22.54 -48.55
CA ALA A 679 0.54 -22.80 -49.72
C ALA A 679 1.32 -24.13 -49.61
N THR A 680 1.86 -24.45 -48.42
CA THR A 680 2.53 -25.74 -48.20
C THR A 680 1.56 -26.92 -48.25
N ASP A 681 0.34 -26.78 -47.72
CA ASP A 681 -0.67 -27.84 -47.79
C ASP A 681 -1.08 -28.13 -49.25
N LEU A 682 -1.23 -27.08 -50.07
CA LEU A 682 -1.52 -27.24 -51.51
C LEU A 682 -0.36 -27.88 -52.28
N LEU A 683 0.89 -27.55 -51.94
CA LEU A 683 2.08 -28.16 -52.55
C LEU A 683 2.21 -29.64 -52.18
N ASP A 684 1.96 -29.99 -50.92
CA ASP A 684 2.00 -31.39 -50.47
C ASP A 684 0.92 -32.21 -51.21
N GLU A 685 -0.31 -31.68 -51.34
CA GLU A 685 -1.38 -32.36 -52.06
C GLU A 685 -1.07 -32.56 -53.56
N SER A 686 -0.35 -31.62 -54.18
CA SER A 686 0.10 -31.75 -55.57
C SER A 686 1.18 -32.81 -55.77
N ASN A 687 2.15 -32.93 -54.85
CA ASN A 687 3.22 -33.93 -54.90
C ASN A 687 2.70 -35.37 -54.78
N TRP A 688 1.58 -35.58 -54.08
CA TRP A 688 0.95 -36.90 -53.97
C TRP A 688 0.14 -37.32 -55.20
N ALA A 689 -0.33 -36.35 -56.01
CA ALA A 689 -1.08 -36.64 -57.23
C ALA A 689 -0.16 -37.15 -58.36
N GLU A 690 1.06 -36.61 -58.46
CA GLU A 690 2.04 -36.95 -59.50
C GLU A 690 2.58 -38.39 -59.35
N PHE A 691 2.65 -38.92 -58.12
CA PHE A 691 3.12 -40.28 -57.87
C PHE A 691 2.14 -41.40 -58.29
N LYS A 692 0.88 -41.06 -58.64
CA LYS A 692 -0.15 -42.05 -59.02
C LYS A 692 -0.19 -42.37 -60.51
N THR A 693 0.48 -41.61 -61.37
CA THR A 693 0.34 -41.76 -62.83
C THR A 693 1.43 -42.59 -63.53
N ASP A 694 2.55 -42.88 -62.88
CA ASP A 694 3.69 -43.54 -63.54
C ASP A 694 3.83 -45.04 -63.23
N ARG A 695 2.85 -45.86 -63.64
CA ARG A 695 3.07 -47.30 -63.88
C ARG A 695 2.09 -47.88 -64.92
N PRO A 696 2.44 -47.93 -66.21
CA PRO A 696 1.71 -48.76 -67.16
C PRO A 696 2.04 -50.24 -66.89
N LEU A 697 1.03 -51.00 -66.46
CA LEU A 697 1.08 -52.46 -66.38
C LEU A 697 1.24 -53.05 -67.78
N SER A 698 2.46 -53.48 -68.13
CA SER A 698 2.73 -54.25 -69.34
C SER A 698 2.03 -55.62 -69.25
N LYS A 699 0.94 -55.80 -70.01
CA LYS A 699 0.35 -57.11 -70.30
C LYS A 699 1.26 -57.84 -71.30
N ALA A 700 1.94 -58.88 -70.84
CA ALA A 700 2.55 -59.89 -71.68
C ALA A 700 2.18 -61.29 -71.16
N ALA A 701 1.95 -62.20 -72.12
CA ALA A 701 1.71 -63.64 -71.99
C ALA A 701 0.28 -64.13 -71.76
N LYS A 702 -0.42 -64.44 -72.87
CA LYS A 702 -0.87 -65.80 -73.20
C LYS A 702 -1.46 -65.89 -74.62
N GLN A 703 -0.63 -66.32 -75.56
CA GLN A 703 -1.00 -67.07 -76.75
C GLN A 703 -0.02 -68.25 -76.88
N THR A 704 -0.50 -69.35 -77.46
CA THR A 704 0.13 -70.67 -77.69
C THR A 704 0.06 -71.68 -76.54
N GLY A 705 -0.66 -72.79 -76.79
CA GLY A 705 -0.74 -74.00 -75.98
C GLY A 705 -2.15 -74.36 -75.58
#